data_AF-A0A3R6HWD7-F1
#
_entry.id   AF-A0A3R6HWD7-F1
#
_cell.length_a   1.000
_cell.length_b   1.000
_cell.length_c   1.000
_cell.angle_alpha   90.00
_cell.angle_beta   90.00
_cell.angle_gamma   90.00
#
_symmetry.space_group_name_H-M   'P 1'
#
loop_
_entity.id
_entity.type
_entity.pdbx_description
1 polymer ?
#
loop_
_entity_poly.entity_id
_entity_poly.type
_entity_poly.pdbx_seq_one_letter_code
_entity_poly.pdbx_strand_id
1 'polypeptide(L)'
;MKWLEKWYANKGQMVTVHNMDELNDLLASEKKIYDVIVLEDIIFPNDPQQVIRILEALQQVMTDDGNILIATYNRLGLRFFNGAPEPFTGEYFLGISNYNASNTYNTFGRQEWVDVLEGTHYSYRFYYPYPEHHYPEEIFSDMSINQYGYGRPYPNLVGRRYELYNEQKVAQAFSDARIMQEFAHAFLIELNAKKEYIEYTKFSTDRKKQYSIKTCIISDGNEKWVEKSATDDSANSHIYHMWQNTKQTNLHLLSAKLKGENTVCYDFLQGENYESVMLKALNKRDTERLFMLLHEYYTLLTENAQVMSYRSELFTKIFGEKQSEPEVLCVQPANIDLIFDNIYFLDDTHKMTNIRVIDGEWIFDCAVPVDLIFWRALNEFYGKHPMMEGVIPFKMICEKYGLDEAKCNKFQQWNQYFTLDYVGAGQANQNQKKTDLLSLNEIRWKQQPGRRILVTAYWKINKEDEFCEENAVYREAEDQGDYHYAVTFYKQELKGRAEVRLDVQKGTFCKCRIISTKGIKGIFPQNVYKREGEFAYFLSTDSSYMIEMDEDADEIYVEYELIDCEHETRNYLINQLQTVTNENQRVREECDRLRNELSMHNQMEQEDREWQKKLSESKSSRGYQGIQKLKKLVKK
;
A
#
# COMPACT_ATOMS: atom_id res chain seq x y z
N MET A 1 -25.82 -1.17 -6.91
CA MET A 1 -24.98 0.02 -6.57
C MET A 1 -25.71 1.16 -5.81
N LYS A 2 -25.71 1.22 -4.45
CA LYS A 2 -26.39 2.32 -3.70
C LYS A 2 -25.82 3.73 -3.95
N TRP A 3 -24.55 3.82 -4.30
CA TRP A 3 -23.91 5.10 -4.59
C TRP A 3 -24.50 5.77 -5.84
N LEU A 4 -24.98 4.97 -6.81
CA LEU A 4 -25.46 5.45 -8.11
C LEU A 4 -26.75 6.27 -7.97
N GLU A 5 -27.69 5.80 -7.14
CA GLU A 5 -28.92 6.53 -6.80
C GLU A 5 -28.60 7.93 -6.24
N LYS A 6 -27.65 7.98 -5.30
CA LYS A 6 -27.20 9.25 -4.70
C LYS A 6 -26.39 10.10 -5.66
N TRP A 7 -25.64 9.48 -6.56
CA TRP A 7 -24.78 10.17 -7.53
C TRP A 7 -25.60 10.84 -8.62
N TYR A 8 -26.48 10.09 -9.29
CA TYR A 8 -27.28 10.52 -10.43
C TYR A 8 -28.46 11.44 -10.07
N ALA A 9 -28.77 11.53 -8.77
CA ALA A 9 -29.74 12.46 -8.19
C ALA A 9 -31.13 12.41 -8.85
N ASN A 10 -31.62 11.20 -9.16
CA ASN A 10 -32.96 11.03 -9.70
C ASN A 10 -34.03 11.08 -8.59
N LYS A 11 -35.11 11.82 -8.81
CA LYS A 11 -36.30 11.83 -7.93
C LYS A 11 -37.42 10.91 -8.43
N GLY A 12 -37.25 10.34 -9.62
CA GLY A 12 -38.20 9.47 -10.29
C GLY A 12 -38.02 7.98 -9.99
N GLN A 13 -38.74 7.15 -10.73
CA GLN A 13 -38.70 5.70 -10.57
C GLN A 13 -37.45 5.11 -11.26
N MET A 14 -36.58 4.48 -10.47
CA MET A 14 -35.35 3.86 -10.93
C MET A 14 -35.43 2.34 -10.78
N VAL A 15 -34.92 1.59 -11.76
CA VAL A 15 -34.77 0.13 -11.71
C VAL A 15 -33.36 -0.28 -12.08
N THR A 16 -32.82 -1.28 -11.39
CA THR A 16 -31.53 -1.90 -11.73
C THR A 16 -31.77 -3.33 -12.17
N VAL A 17 -31.13 -3.72 -13.27
CA VAL A 17 -31.23 -5.02 -13.91
C VAL A 17 -29.85 -5.65 -13.94
N HIS A 18 -29.74 -6.90 -13.51
CA HIS A 18 -28.44 -7.57 -13.30
C HIS A 18 -28.13 -8.68 -14.31
N ASN A 19 -29.11 -9.09 -15.11
CA ASN A 19 -28.94 -10.16 -16.10
C ASN A 19 -30.00 -10.07 -17.21
N MET A 20 -29.84 -10.91 -18.23
CA MET A 20 -30.75 -10.93 -19.38
C MET A 20 -32.16 -11.41 -19.04
N ASP A 21 -32.34 -12.28 -18.03
CA ASP A 21 -33.66 -12.77 -17.64
C ASP A 21 -34.48 -11.64 -16.99
N GLU A 22 -33.88 -10.92 -16.04
CA GLU A 22 -34.49 -9.72 -15.43
C GLU A 22 -34.79 -8.64 -16.47
N LEU A 23 -33.93 -8.48 -17.49
CA LEU A 23 -34.15 -7.53 -18.58
C LEU A 23 -35.36 -7.92 -19.43
N ASN A 24 -35.51 -9.22 -19.74
CA ASN A 24 -36.65 -9.72 -20.49
C ASN A 24 -37.96 -9.56 -19.69
N ASP A 25 -37.94 -9.82 -18.39
CA ASP A 25 -39.09 -9.61 -17.50
C ASP A 25 -39.49 -8.13 -17.43
N LEU A 26 -38.49 -7.23 -17.37
CA LEU A 26 -38.72 -5.78 -17.40
C LEU A 26 -39.41 -5.36 -18.71
N LEU A 27 -38.87 -5.78 -19.86
CA LEU A 27 -39.42 -5.48 -21.18
C LEU A 27 -40.84 -6.04 -21.37
N ALA A 28 -41.13 -7.22 -20.82
CA ALA A 28 -42.46 -7.84 -20.86
C ALA A 28 -43.52 -7.10 -20.02
N SER A 29 -43.12 -6.19 -19.12
CA SER A 29 -44.07 -5.47 -18.27
C SER A 29 -44.95 -4.46 -19.02
N GLU A 30 -44.48 -3.99 -20.19
CA GLU A 30 -45.13 -2.95 -21.03
C GLU A 30 -45.49 -1.65 -20.27
N LYS A 31 -44.89 -1.41 -19.09
CA LYS A 31 -45.14 -0.23 -18.27
C LYS A 31 -44.09 0.84 -18.55
N LYS A 32 -44.53 1.94 -19.17
CA LYS A 32 -43.70 3.10 -19.47
C LYS A 32 -43.57 4.05 -18.26
N ILE A 33 -42.86 3.62 -17.22
CA ILE A 33 -42.84 4.30 -15.91
C ILE A 33 -41.44 4.59 -15.36
N TYR A 34 -40.38 4.07 -15.97
CA TYR A 34 -39.03 4.20 -15.41
C TYR A 34 -38.33 5.46 -15.92
N ASP A 35 -37.90 6.31 -15.00
CA ASP A 35 -37.10 7.51 -15.32
C ASP A 35 -35.63 7.17 -15.47
N VAL A 36 -35.16 6.11 -14.81
CA VAL A 36 -33.78 5.62 -14.95
C VAL A 36 -33.77 4.08 -14.96
N ILE A 37 -33.17 3.50 -15.99
CA ILE A 37 -32.91 2.06 -16.08
C ILE A 37 -31.40 1.84 -15.98
N VAL A 38 -30.97 1.06 -15.01
CA VAL A 38 -29.56 0.69 -14.83
C VAL A 38 -29.33 -0.74 -15.27
N LEU A 39 -28.39 -0.94 -16.17
CA LEU A 39 -27.90 -2.24 -16.60
C LEU A 39 -26.55 -2.46 -15.89
N GLU A 40 -26.55 -3.29 -14.85
CA GLU A 40 -25.37 -3.58 -14.02
C GLU A 40 -24.82 -4.96 -14.37
N ASP A 41 -23.59 -5.00 -14.91
CA ASP A 41 -22.88 -6.24 -15.29
C ASP A 41 -23.66 -7.18 -16.21
N ILE A 42 -24.57 -6.64 -17.01
CA ILE A 42 -25.27 -7.41 -18.04
C ILE A 42 -24.28 -7.86 -19.11
N ILE A 43 -24.34 -9.15 -19.40
CA ILE A 43 -23.52 -9.79 -20.43
C ILE A 43 -24.33 -9.79 -21.72
N PHE A 44 -23.93 -8.93 -22.63
CA PHE A 44 -24.59 -8.76 -23.90
C PHE A 44 -24.14 -9.80 -24.94
N PRO A 45 -24.98 -10.07 -25.96
CA PRO A 45 -24.57 -10.88 -27.10
C PRO A 45 -23.35 -10.29 -27.82
N ASN A 46 -22.49 -11.16 -28.36
CA ASN A 46 -21.35 -10.76 -29.19
C ASN A 46 -21.76 -10.35 -30.63
N ASP A 47 -22.80 -9.55 -30.73
CA ASP A 47 -23.36 -9.02 -31.98
C ASP A 47 -23.87 -7.60 -31.70
N PRO A 48 -23.15 -6.55 -32.16
CA PRO A 48 -23.53 -5.16 -31.94
C PRO A 48 -24.98 -4.87 -32.35
N GLN A 49 -25.50 -5.52 -33.38
CA GLN A 49 -26.88 -5.32 -33.84
C GLN A 49 -27.90 -5.88 -32.85
N GLN A 50 -27.58 -6.95 -32.11
CA GLN A 50 -28.43 -7.42 -31.02
C GLN A 50 -28.40 -6.47 -29.84
N VAL A 51 -27.22 -5.94 -29.49
CA VAL A 51 -27.09 -4.97 -28.40
C VAL A 51 -27.89 -3.70 -28.69
N ILE A 52 -27.78 -3.16 -29.91
CA ILE A 52 -28.59 -2.01 -30.37
C ILE A 52 -30.09 -2.29 -30.18
N ARG A 53 -30.59 -3.44 -30.65
CA ARG A 53 -32.01 -3.80 -30.49
C ARG A 53 -32.45 -3.88 -29.04
N ILE A 54 -31.59 -4.39 -28.15
CA ILE A 54 -31.87 -4.47 -26.71
C ILE A 54 -31.99 -3.06 -26.12
N LEU A 55 -31.04 -2.17 -26.42
CA LEU A 55 -31.04 -0.80 -25.91
C LEU A 55 -32.23 0.03 -26.44
N GLU A 56 -32.59 -0.16 -27.71
CA GLU A 56 -33.76 0.47 -28.33
C GLU A 56 -35.08 -0.05 -27.71
N ALA A 57 -35.17 -1.34 -27.37
CA ALA A 57 -36.37 -1.91 -26.75
C ALA A 57 -36.69 -1.30 -25.38
N LEU A 58 -35.69 -0.82 -24.64
CA LEU A 58 -35.89 -0.16 -23.34
C LEU A 58 -36.79 1.08 -23.44
N GLN A 59 -36.91 1.71 -24.62
CA GLN A 59 -37.79 2.85 -24.83
C GLN A 59 -39.27 2.54 -24.53
N GLN A 60 -39.65 1.25 -24.58
CA GLN A 60 -41.02 0.78 -24.31
C GLN A 60 -41.39 0.84 -22.82
N VAL A 61 -40.39 0.88 -21.93
CA VAL A 61 -40.57 0.82 -20.48
C VAL A 61 -40.07 2.08 -19.75
N MET A 62 -39.24 2.92 -20.40
CA MET A 62 -38.79 4.19 -19.84
C MET A 62 -39.72 5.36 -20.17
N THR A 63 -39.79 6.38 -19.32
CA THR A 63 -40.48 7.65 -19.62
C THR A 63 -39.84 8.38 -20.81
N ASP A 64 -40.53 9.37 -21.41
CA ASP A 64 -40.02 10.09 -22.59
C ASP A 64 -38.68 10.80 -22.32
N ASP A 65 -38.47 11.27 -21.09
CA ASP A 65 -37.23 11.90 -20.62
C ASP A 65 -36.32 10.91 -19.85
N GLY A 66 -36.59 9.61 -19.97
CA GLY A 66 -35.89 8.57 -19.22
C GLY A 66 -34.44 8.35 -19.67
N ASN A 67 -33.59 7.95 -18.73
CA ASN A 67 -32.17 7.68 -18.95
C ASN A 67 -31.83 6.19 -18.84
N ILE A 68 -30.82 5.74 -19.59
CA ILE A 68 -30.21 4.41 -19.39
C ILE A 68 -28.80 4.63 -18.84
N LEU A 69 -28.45 3.89 -17.79
CA LEU A 69 -27.09 3.83 -17.26
C LEU A 69 -26.56 2.41 -17.43
N ILE A 70 -25.41 2.24 -18.06
CA ILE A 70 -24.75 0.94 -18.24
C ILE A 70 -23.49 0.94 -17.39
N ALA A 71 -23.44 0.12 -16.33
CA ALA A 71 -22.26 -0.06 -15.50
C ALA A 71 -21.62 -1.42 -15.83
N THR A 72 -20.38 -1.41 -16.32
CA THR A 72 -19.74 -2.62 -16.83
C THR A 72 -18.22 -2.52 -16.76
N TYR A 73 -17.54 -3.67 -16.76
CA TYR A 73 -16.09 -3.73 -16.89
C TYR A 73 -15.62 -3.37 -18.30
N ASN A 74 -14.44 -2.77 -18.40
CA ASN A 74 -13.73 -2.60 -19.66
C ASN A 74 -12.80 -3.79 -19.87
N ARG A 75 -12.96 -4.58 -20.94
CA ARG A 75 -12.07 -5.73 -21.21
C ARG A 75 -10.58 -5.34 -21.36
N LEU A 76 -10.30 -4.08 -21.69
CA LEU A 76 -8.96 -3.49 -21.80
C LEU A 76 -8.57 -2.66 -20.57
N GLY A 77 -9.28 -2.80 -19.46
CA GLY A 77 -8.97 -2.08 -18.23
C GLY A 77 -7.57 -2.34 -17.72
N LEU A 78 -6.87 -1.28 -17.30
CA LEU A 78 -5.46 -1.33 -16.86
C LEU A 78 -5.20 -2.39 -15.78
N ARG A 79 -6.15 -2.63 -14.87
CA ARG A 79 -6.07 -3.70 -13.86
C ARG A 79 -5.82 -5.09 -14.44
N PHE A 80 -6.35 -5.40 -15.62
CA PHE A 80 -6.20 -6.73 -16.24
C PHE A 80 -4.80 -6.91 -16.81
N PHE A 81 -4.21 -5.84 -17.36
CA PHE A 81 -2.80 -5.79 -17.71
C PHE A 81 -1.89 -5.86 -16.49
N ASN A 82 -2.38 -5.40 -15.32
CA ASN A 82 -1.64 -5.42 -14.06
C ASN A 82 -1.85 -6.70 -13.24
N GLY A 83 -2.42 -7.78 -13.83
CA GLY A 83 -2.54 -9.06 -13.15
C GLY A 83 -3.78 -9.23 -12.27
N ALA A 84 -4.87 -8.51 -12.55
CA ALA A 84 -6.20 -8.88 -12.08
C ALA A 84 -6.83 -9.94 -13.01
N PRO A 85 -7.48 -11.00 -12.48
CA PRO A 85 -8.26 -11.92 -13.30
C PRO A 85 -9.57 -11.27 -13.78
N GLU A 86 -10.12 -11.76 -14.88
CA GLU A 86 -11.45 -11.36 -15.34
C GLU A 86 -12.53 -11.78 -14.31
N PRO A 87 -13.49 -10.90 -13.98
CA PRO A 87 -14.46 -11.16 -12.90
C PRO A 87 -15.41 -12.33 -13.17
N PHE A 88 -15.75 -12.62 -14.43
CA PHE A 88 -16.72 -13.66 -14.77
C PHE A 88 -16.10 -15.07 -14.92
N THR A 89 -14.85 -15.15 -15.36
CA THR A 89 -14.17 -16.43 -15.66
C THR A 89 -13.06 -16.77 -14.67
N GLY A 90 -12.49 -15.76 -14.00
CA GLY A 90 -11.29 -15.91 -13.18
C GLY A 90 -9.99 -16.05 -13.98
N GLU A 91 -10.05 -16.00 -15.32
CA GLU A 91 -8.88 -16.16 -16.18
C GLU A 91 -8.10 -14.84 -16.31
N TYR A 92 -6.77 -14.94 -16.34
CA TYR A 92 -5.91 -13.79 -16.59
C TYR A 92 -5.81 -13.53 -18.09
N PHE A 93 -5.82 -12.25 -18.49
CA PHE A 93 -5.62 -11.80 -19.86
C PHE A 93 -6.66 -12.25 -20.91
N LEU A 94 -7.76 -12.90 -20.52
CA LEU A 94 -8.78 -13.39 -21.46
C LEU A 94 -9.40 -12.25 -22.29
N GLY A 95 -10.00 -11.25 -21.65
CA GLY A 95 -10.60 -10.10 -22.35
C GLY A 95 -9.60 -9.26 -23.16
N ILE A 96 -8.32 -9.26 -22.75
CA ILE A 96 -7.23 -8.60 -23.49
C ILE A 96 -6.88 -9.38 -24.76
N SER A 97 -6.85 -10.71 -24.69
CA SER A 97 -6.52 -11.62 -25.80
C SER A 97 -7.67 -11.79 -26.80
N ASN A 98 -8.78 -11.09 -26.57
CA ASN A 98 -10.05 -11.23 -27.25
C ASN A 98 -10.78 -12.56 -26.94
N TYR A 99 -12.10 -12.54 -27.07
CA TYR A 99 -12.96 -13.68 -26.77
C TYR A 99 -13.07 -14.63 -27.97
N ASN A 100 -13.09 -15.93 -27.68
CA ASN A 100 -13.33 -16.99 -28.65
C ASN A 100 -14.85 -17.16 -28.87
N ALA A 101 -15.25 -17.81 -29.96
CA ALA A 101 -16.66 -18.10 -30.25
C ALA A 101 -17.35 -19.00 -29.18
N SER A 102 -16.56 -19.71 -28.36
CA SER A 102 -17.05 -20.55 -27.27
C SER A 102 -17.28 -19.80 -25.94
N ASN A 103 -16.89 -18.53 -25.84
CA ASN A 103 -17.00 -17.77 -24.61
C ASN A 103 -18.45 -17.36 -24.38
N THR A 104 -18.95 -17.65 -23.17
CA THR A 104 -20.30 -17.31 -22.74
C THR A 104 -20.42 -15.90 -22.18
N TYR A 105 -19.29 -15.27 -21.86
CA TYR A 105 -19.22 -14.01 -21.11
C TYR A 105 -18.25 -13.06 -21.80
N ASN A 106 -18.79 -12.03 -22.46
CA ASN A 106 -18.00 -11.02 -23.15
C ASN A 106 -18.30 -9.64 -22.57
N THR A 107 -17.24 -8.89 -22.30
CA THR A 107 -17.32 -7.44 -22.03
C THR A 107 -16.78 -6.67 -23.23
N PHE A 108 -17.10 -5.39 -23.35
CA PHE A 108 -16.64 -4.57 -24.46
C PHE A 108 -15.58 -3.57 -24.01
N GLY A 109 -14.66 -3.27 -24.92
CA GLY A 109 -13.80 -2.09 -24.84
C GLY A 109 -14.57 -0.83 -25.24
N ARG A 110 -13.95 0.34 -25.05
CA ARG A 110 -14.60 1.63 -25.32
C ARG A 110 -15.00 1.79 -26.80
N GLN A 111 -14.12 1.46 -27.74
CA GLN A 111 -14.44 1.58 -29.18
C GLN A 111 -15.60 0.63 -29.57
N GLU A 112 -15.64 -0.58 -29.04
CA GLU A 112 -16.74 -1.53 -29.29
C GLU A 112 -18.08 -0.99 -28.75
N TRP A 113 -18.05 -0.32 -27.59
CA TRP A 113 -19.22 0.40 -27.10
C TRP A 113 -19.60 1.58 -27.99
N VAL A 114 -18.64 2.36 -28.48
CA VAL A 114 -18.91 3.47 -29.41
C VAL A 114 -19.61 2.95 -30.67
N ASP A 115 -19.11 1.87 -31.27
CA ASP A 115 -19.71 1.27 -32.47
C ASP A 115 -21.17 0.81 -32.23
N VAL A 116 -21.49 0.32 -31.03
CA VAL A 116 -22.87 0.00 -30.61
C VAL A 116 -23.71 1.26 -30.45
N LEU A 117 -23.20 2.26 -29.72
CA LEU A 117 -23.96 3.44 -29.32
C LEU A 117 -24.25 4.37 -30.51
N GLU A 118 -23.32 4.49 -31.46
CA GLU A 118 -23.52 5.22 -32.72
C GLU A 118 -24.62 4.60 -33.60
N GLY A 119 -24.93 3.31 -33.40
CA GLY A 119 -26.05 2.63 -34.04
C GLY A 119 -27.41 2.89 -33.38
N THR A 120 -27.46 3.59 -32.24
CA THR A 120 -28.70 3.96 -31.53
C THR A 120 -29.07 5.42 -31.79
N HIS A 121 -30.31 5.81 -31.46
CA HIS A 121 -30.74 7.21 -31.54
C HIS A 121 -30.34 8.05 -30.30
N TYR A 122 -29.74 7.43 -29.28
CA TYR A 122 -29.45 8.10 -28.02
C TYR A 122 -28.20 8.98 -28.10
N SER A 123 -28.24 10.15 -27.46
CA SER A 123 -27.02 10.81 -27.04
C SER A 123 -26.35 9.98 -25.94
N TYR A 124 -25.02 9.96 -25.89
CA TYR A 124 -24.30 9.19 -24.86
C TYR A 124 -23.09 9.92 -24.31
N ARG A 125 -22.69 9.52 -23.09
CA ARG A 125 -21.49 9.99 -22.39
C ARG A 125 -20.84 8.84 -21.65
N PHE A 126 -19.51 8.84 -21.61
CA PHE A 126 -18.75 7.91 -20.80
C PHE A 126 -18.32 8.56 -19.48
N TYR A 127 -18.47 7.78 -18.42
CA TYR A 127 -17.82 7.99 -17.14
C TYR A 127 -16.98 6.77 -16.78
N TYR A 128 -15.99 6.99 -15.92
CA TYR A 128 -14.94 6.04 -15.60
C TYR A 128 -14.83 5.90 -14.09
N PRO A 129 -15.63 5.02 -13.47
CA PRO A 129 -15.54 4.74 -12.04
C PRO A 129 -14.20 4.05 -11.69
N TYR A 130 -13.59 4.48 -10.59
CA TYR A 130 -12.30 3.99 -10.10
C TYR A 130 -12.32 3.83 -8.57
N PRO A 131 -11.73 2.78 -7.97
CA PRO A 131 -10.96 1.70 -8.61
C PRO A 131 -11.79 0.69 -9.41
N GLU A 132 -13.11 0.67 -9.21
CA GLU A 132 -14.10 -0.13 -9.95
C GLU A 132 -15.53 0.41 -9.74
N HIS A 133 -16.53 -0.11 -10.47
CA HIS A 133 -17.89 0.46 -10.51
C HIS A 133 -18.84 0.05 -9.39
N HIS A 134 -18.59 -1.02 -8.63
CA HIS A 134 -19.46 -1.36 -7.49
C HIS A 134 -19.20 -0.45 -6.28
N TYR A 135 -17.95 -0.05 -6.08
CA TYR A 135 -17.41 0.73 -4.97
C TYR A 135 -16.43 1.82 -5.49
N PRO A 136 -16.88 2.77 -6.32
CA PRO A 136 -16.01 3.83 -6.79
C PRO A 136 -15.67 4.79 -5.65
N GLU A 137 -14.40 5.16 -5.57
CA GLU A 137 -13.90 6.28 -4.78
C GLU A 137 -13.82 7.56 -5.63
N GLU A 138 -13.67 7.40 -6.95
CA GLU A 138 -13.68 8.47 -7.93
C GLU A 138 -14.50 8.07 -9.16
N ILE A 139 -15.11 9.06 -9.82
CA ILE A 139 -15.73 8.90 -11.13
C ILE A 139 -15.19 10.01 -12.02
N PHE A 140 -14.50 9.61 -13.08
CA PHE A 140 -14.00 10.53 -14.08
C PHE A 140 -14.96 10.59 -15.27
N SER A 141 -14.82 11.62 -16.09
CA SER A 141 -15.48 11.77 -17.38
C SER A 141 -14.41 11.93 -18.47
N ASP A 142 -14.81 11.99 -19.74
CA ASP A 142 -13.87 12.31 -20.83
C ASP A 142 -13.09 13.62 -20.58
N MET A 143 -13.69 14.58 -19.86
CA MET A 143 -13.05 15.85 -19.53
C MET A 143 -12.01 15.74 -18.41
N SER A 144 -12.16 14.80 -17.48
CA SER A 144 -11.33 14.75 -16.26
C SER A 144 -10.36 13.58 -16.19
N ILE A 145 -10.59 12.49 -16.92
CA ILE A 145 -9.79 11.26 -16.79
C ILE A 145 -8.30 11.47 -17.07
N ASN A 146 -7.97 12.36 -18.01
CA ASN A 146 -6.59 12.71 -18.36
C ASN A 146 -6.05 13.93 -17.57
N GLN A 147 -6.84 14.52 -16.65
CA GLN A 147 -6.49 15.77 -15.93
C GLN A 147 -6.33 15.59 -14.42
N TYR A 148 -7.18 14.77 -13.79
CA TYR A 148 -7.27 14.71 -12.31
C TYR A 148 -6.57 13.49 -11.68
N GLY A 149 -5.66 12.85 -12.42
CA GLY A 149 -4.74 11.84 -11.90
C GLY A 149 -5.43 10.51 -11.58
N TYR A 150 -5.94 9.82 -12.62
CA TYR A 150 -6.42 8.44 -12.52
C TYR A 150 -5.31 7.50 -12.01
N GLY A 151 -5.68 6.46 -11.26
CA GLY A 151 -4.71 5.46 -10.76
C GLY A 151 -4.25 5.67 -9.32
N ARG A 152 -4.99 6.44 -8.50
CA ARG A 152 -4.68 6.62 -7.07
C ARG A 152 -4.64 5.27 -6.33
N PRO A 153 -3.76 5.09 -5.35
CA PRO A 153 -3.63 3.82 -4.63
C PRO A 153 -4.80 3.62 -3.66
N TYR A 154 -5.92 3.09 -4.15
CA TYR A 154 -7.04 2.66 -3.31
C TYR A 154 -6.89 1.20 -2.88
N PRO A 155 -7.48 0.80 -1.72
CA PRO A 155 -7.48 -0.59 -1.30
C PRO A 155 -8.10 -1.49 -2.37
N ASN A 156 -7.41 -2.56 -2.74
CA ASN A 156 -8.01 -3.56 -3.61
C ASN A 156 -9.11 -4.31 -2.85
N LEU A 157 -10.38 -4.05 -3.15
CA LEU A 157 -11.51 -4.73 -2.52
C LEU A 157 -11.94 -5.99 -3.29
N VAL A 158 -11.36 -6.23 -4.48
CA VAL A 158 -11.83 -7.25 -5.43
C VAL A 158 -10.78 -8.32 -5.66
N GLY A 159 -11.05 -9.52 -5.13
CA GLY A 159 -10.28 -10.73 -5.40
C GLY A 159 -8.78 -10.64 -5.04
N ARG A 160 -8.08 -11.77 -5.14
CA ARG A 160 -6.62 -11.75 -5.11
C ARG A 160 -6.11 -11.34 -6.49
N ARG A 161 -5.12 -10.45 -6.56
CA ARG A 161 -4.47 -10.07 -7.82
C ARG A 161 -2.95 -10.04 -7.69
N TYR A 162 -2.25 -10.09 -8.82
CA TYR A 162 -0.84 -9.69 -8.87
C TYR A 162 -0.74 -8.18 -9.07
N GLU A 163 0.45 -7.63 -8.83
CA GLU A 163 0.84 -6.29 -9.25
C GLU A 163 2.14 -6.41 -10.04
N LEU A 164 2.07 -6.20 -11.34
CA LEU A 164 3.20 -6.32 -12.28
C LEU A 164 3.95 -4.99 -12.45
N TYR A 165 3.24 -3.88 -12.27
CA TYR A 165 3.77 -2.52 -12.35
C TYR A 165 3.03 -1.57 -11.41
N ASN A 166 3.65 -0.43 -11.14
CA ASN A 166 3.02 0.67 -10.41
C ASN A 166 1.89 1.28 -11.27
N GLU A 167 0.64 0.98 -10.92
CA GLU A 167 -0.55 1.37 -11.68
C GLU A 167 -0.67 2.89 -11.83
N GLN A 168 -0.40 3.64 -10.76
CA GLN A 168 -0.46 5.11 -10.75
C GLN A 168 0.49 5.72 -11.81
N LYS A 169 1.72 5.24 -11.90
CA LYS A 169 2.70 5.74 -12.88
C LYS A 169 2.30 5.41 -14.32
N VAL A 170 1.75 4.22 -14.56
CA VAL A 170 1.31 3.83 -15.91
C VAL A 170 0.06 4.61 -16.30
N ALA A 171 -0.90 4.78 -15.39
CA ALA A 171 -2.08 5.61 -15.60
C ALA A 171 -1.71 7.07 -15.89
N GLN A 172 -0.71 7.63 -15.18
CA GLN A 172 -0.19 8.97 -15.49
C GLN A 172 0.40 9.03 -16.91
N ALA A 173 1.22 8.05 -17.30
CA ALA A 173 1.79 8.02 -18.66
C ALA A 173 0.71 7.93 -19.75
N PHE A 174 -0.38 7.18 -19.50
CA PHE A 174 -1.52 7.11 -20.42
C PHE A 174 -2.34 8.40 -20.45
N SER A 175 -2.44 9.09 -19.31
CA SER A 175 -3.08 10.40 -19.20
C SER A 175 -2.31 11.47 -19.98
N ASP A 176 -0.98 11.49 -19.84
CA ASP A 176 -0.09 12.40 -20.59
C ASP A 176 -0.20 12.15 -22.11
N ALA A 177 -0.39 10.89 -22.52
CA ALA A 177 -0.63 10.49 -23.90
C ALA A 177 -2.09 10.67 -24.37
N ARG A 178 -3.00 11.12 -23.48
CA ARG A 178 -4.44 11.33 -23.74
C ARG A 178 -5.22 10.09 -24.20
N ILE A 179 -4.84 8.93 -23.68
CA ILE A 179 -5.45 7.63 -24.01
C ILE A 179 -6.02 6.90 -22.79
N MET A 180 -6.01 7.50 -21.59
CA MET A 180 -6.41 6.81 -20.36
C MET A 180 -7.85 6.30 -20.40
N GLN A 181 -8.75 7.00 -21.11
CA GLN A 181 -10.14 6.59 -21.30
C GLN A 181 -10.32 5.21 -21.94
N GLU A 182 -9.39 4.79 -22.78
CA GLU A 182 -9.44 3.48 -23.46
C GLU A 182 -9.07 2.34 -22.49
N PHE A 183 -8.32 2.66 -21.42
CA PHE A 183 -7.78 1.71 -20.44
C PHE A 183 -8.36 1.88 -19.03
N ALA A 184 -9.41 2.69 -18.87
CA ALA A 184 -10.15 2.79 -17.61
C ALA A 184 -10.64 1.39 -17.18
N HIS A 185 -10.71 1.11 -15.89
CA HIS A 185 -11.02 -0.25 -15.39
C HIS A 185 -12.44 -0.68 -15.73
N ALA A 186 -13.36 0.27 -15.75
CA ALA A 186 -14.78 0.08 -15.93
C ALA A 186 -15.38 1.33 -16.59
N PHE A 187 -16.58 1.16 -17.12
CA PHE A 187 -17.39 2.23 -17.69
C PHE A 187 -18.68 2.37 -16.91
N LEU A 188 -19.12 3.63 -16.78
CA LEU A 188 -20.50 3.98 -16.55
C LEU A 188 -20.95 4.81 -17.75
N ILE A 189 -21.80 4.24 -18.60
CA ILE A 189 -22.26 4.87 -19.84
C ILE A 189 -23.65 5.43 -19.59
N GLU A 190 -23.82 6.73 -19.84
CA GLU A 190 -25.11 7.41 -19.72
C GLU A 190 -25.69 7.62 -21.12
N LEU A 191 -26.89 7.10 -21.36
CA LEU A 191 -27.65 7.32 -22.60
C LEU A 191 -28.84 8.26 -22.33
N ASN A 192 -29.22 9.00 -23.37
CA ASN A 192 -30.17 10.11 -23.31
C ASN A 192 -29.70 11.22 -22.35
N ALA A 193 -28.40 11.50 -22.35
CA ALA A 193 -27.72 12.22 -21.28
C ALA A 193 -28.37 13.54 -20.87
N LYS A 194 -28.42 13.79 -19.56
CA LYS A 194 -28.98 15.03 -18.98
C LYS A 194 -28.22 16.28 -19.45
N LYS A 195 -28.88 17.43 -19.37
CA LYS A 195 -28.23 18.72 -19.68
C LYS A 195 -26.98 18.96 -18.81
N GLU A 196 -27.12 18.76 -17.50
CA GLU A 196 -25.99 18.85 -16.55
C GLU A 196 -24.98 17.73 -16.83
N TYR A 197 -23.69 18.07 -16.78
CA TYR A 197 -22.57 17.16 -17.01
C TYR A 197 -21.69 17.09 -15.78
N ILE A 198 -21.55 15.89 -15.21
CA ILE A 198 -20.73 15.66 -14.02
C ILE A 198 -19.30 15.37 -14.47
N GLU A 199 -18.47 16.40 -14.54
CA GLU A 199 -17.10 16.25 -15.05
C GLU A 199 -16.24 15.35 -14.18
N TYR A 200 -16.42 15.38 -12.86
CA TYR A 200 -15.66 14.57 -11.92
C TYR A 200 -16.41 14.40 -10.61
N THR A 201 -16.25 13.25 -9.96
CA THR A 201 -16.74 13.01 -8.61
C THR A 201 -15.66 12.36 -7.77
N LYS A 202 -15.52 12.84 -6.53
CA LYS A 202 -14.73 12.18 -5.48
C LYS A 202 -15.64 11.81 -4.32
N PHE A 203 -15.63 10.55 -3.92
CA PHE A 203 -16.24 10.08 -2.69
C PHE A 203 -15.23 10.18 -1.55
N SER A 204 -15.71 10.60 -0.39
CA SER A 204 -14.95 10.56 0.86
C SER A 204 -15.78 9.77 1.85
N THR A 205 -15.88 8.47 1.57
CA THR A 205 -16.75 7.53 2.28
C THR A 205 -16.02 6.61 3.24
N ASP A 206 -14.70 6.43 3.08
CA ASP A 206 -13.84 5.77 4.08
C ASP A 206 -13.60 6.70 5.28
N ARG A 207 -14.67 6.98 6.02
CA ARG A 207 -14.73 7.74 7.28
C ARG A 207 -16.04 7.44 8.00
N LYS A 208 -16.22 7.93 9.23
CA LYS A 208 -17.50 7.79 9.93
C LYS A 208 -18.63 8.38 9.09
N LYS A 209 -19.79 7.73 9.11
CA LYS A 209 -20.98 8.11 8.33
C LYS A 209 -21.36 9.59 8.45
N GLN A 210 -21.25 10.14 9.67
CA GLN A 210 -21.54 11.55 9.95
C GLN A 210 -20.60 12.55 9.27
N TYR A 211 -19.49 12.07 8.71
CA TYR A 211 -18.58 12.86 7.92
C TYR A 211 -18.67 12.50 6.44
N SER A 212 -19.22 11.37 6.00
CA SER A 212 -19.16 10.93 4.61
C SER A 212 -19.82 11.91 3.60
N ILE A 213 -19.06 12.38 2.62
CA ILE A 213 -19.54 13.28 1.55
C ILE A 213 -19.11 12.79 0.17
N LYS A 214 -19.74 13.36 -0.86
CA LYS A 214 -19.24 13.37 -2.24
C LYS A 214 -18.98 14.82 -2.66
N THR A 215 -17.94 15.02 -3.47
CA THR A 215 -17.63 16.28 -4.14
C THR A 215 -17.78 16.07 -5.63
N CYS A 216 -18.65 16.84 -6.29
CA CYS A 216 -18.89 16.77 -7.73
C CYS A 216 -18.46 18.09 -8.38
N ILE A 217 -17.69 18.02 -9.47
CA ILE A 217 -17.47 19.14 -10.39
C ILE A 217 -18.51 19.01 -11.49
N ILE A 218 -19.34 20.04 -11.69
CA ILE A 218 -20.48 20.00 -12.60
C ILE A 218 -20.40 21.19 -13.56
N SER A 219 -20.80 20.98 -14.82
CA SER A 219 -21.03 22.05 -15.78
C SER A 219 -22.33 21.85 -16.54
N ASP A 220 -22.92 22.93 -17.05
CA ASP A 220 -24.14 22.90 -17.88
C ASP A 220 -23.94 23.46 -19.30
N GLY A 221 -22.67 23.63 -19.68
CA GLY A 221 -22.22 24.27 -20.92
C GLY A 221 -21.99 25.78 -20.80
N ASN A 222 -22.56 26.45 -19.80
CA ASN A 222 -22.37 27.89 -19.56
C ASN A 222 -21.55 28.14 -18.29
N GLU A 223 -21.92 27.48 -17.19
CA GLU A 223 -21.30 27.64 -15.89
C GLU A 223 -20.65 26.33 -15.44
N LYS A 224 -19.63 26.46 -14.58
CA LYS A 224 -18.95 25.34 -13.92
C LYS A 224 -18.87 25.62 -12.43
N TRP A 225 -19.27 24.65 -11.61
CA TRP A 225 -19.33 24.78 -10.15
C TRP A 225 -18.99 23.47 -9.46
N VAL A 226 -18.82 23.55 -8.14
CA VAL A 226 -18.53 22.39 -7.28
C VAL A 226 -19.67 22.19 -6.29
N GLU A 227 -20.21 20.99 -6.21
CA GLU A 227 -21.18 20.59 -5.19
C GLU A 227 -20.56 19.62 -4.19
N LYS A 228 -20.57 19.96 -2.90
CA LYS A 228 -20.29 19.03 -1.80
C LYS A 228 -21.62 18.61 -1.18
N SER A 229 -21.90 17.31 -1.13
CA SER A 229 -23.17 16.79 -0.59
C SER A 229 -22.98 15.55 0.26
N ALA A 230 -23.89 15.34 1.22
CA ALA A 230 -23.85 14.20 2.13
C ALA A 230 -24.12 12.88 1.37
N THR A 231 -23.31 11.85 1.66
CA THR A 231 -23.57 10.48 1.15
C THR A 231 -24.35 9.63 2.15
N ASP A 232 -24.61 10.14 3.35
CA ASP A 232 -25.41 9.53 4.41
C ASP A 232 -26.15 10.64 5.15
N ASP A 233 -27.40 10.40 5.58
CA ASP A 233 -28.21 11.45 6.21
C ASP A 233 -27.58 11.98 7.50
N SER A 234 -26.78 11.15 8.20
CA SER A 234 -26.04 11.59 9.38
C SER A 234 -24.96 12.65 9.09
N ALA A 235 -24.56 12.82 7.82
CA ALA A 235 -23.61 13.85 7.40
C ALA A 235 -24.25 15.20 7.02
N ASN A 236 -25.57 15.33 7.04
CA ASN A 236 -26.24 16.60 6.69
C ASN A 236 -25.78 17.76 7.60
N SER A 237 -25.63 17.51 8.90
CA SER A 237 -25.09 18.52 9.84
C SER A 237 -23.67 18.95 9.49
N HIS A 238 -22.83 18.01 9.01
CA HIS A 238 -21.48 18.30 8.57
C HIS A 238 -21.45 19.19 7.34
N ILE A 239 -22.32 18.92 6.35
CA ILE A 239 -22.52 19.79 5.18
C ILE A 239 -22.96 21.21 5.61
N TYR A 240 -23.91 21.29 6.53
CA TYR A 240 -24.39 22.57 7.03
C TYR A 240 -23.29 23.36 7.74
N HIS A 241 -22.46 22.71 8.57
CA HIS A 241 -21.31 23.34 9.21
C HIS A 241 -20.29 23.86 8.20
N MET A 242 -19.99 23.12 7.12
CA MET A 242 -19.13 23.63 6.05
C MET A 242 -19.64 24.94 5.46
N TRP A 243 -20.93 25.04 5.15
CA TRP A 243 -21.52 26.28 4.67
C TRP A 243 -21.45 27.40 5.70
N GLN A 244 -21.74 27.11 6.98
CA GLN A 244 -21.60 28.10 8.05
C GLN A 244 -20.18 28.64 8.15
N ASN A 245 -19.17 27.77 7.98
CA ASN A 245 -17.76 28.17 8.01
C ASN A 245 -17.42 29.17 6.91
N THR A 246 -18.02 29.07 5.71
CA THR A 246 -17.77 30.03 4.61
C THR A 246 -18.18 31.47 4.93
N LYS A 247 -18.93 31.71 6.01
CA LYS A 247 -19.30 33.05 6.49
C LYS A 247 -18.19 33.71 7.32
N GLN A 248 -17.15 32.97 7.71
CA GLN A 248 -16.04 33.48 8.49
C GLN A 248 -15.04 34.20 7.58
N THR A 249 -14.99 35.53 7.67
CA THR A 249 -14.20 36.37 6.74
C THR A 249 -12.70 36.34 6.99
N ASN A 250 -12.27 35.98 8.20
CA ASN A 250 -10.86 35.92 8.62
C ASN A 250 -10.11 34.68 8.13
N LEU A 251 -10.79 33.72 7.48
CA LEU A 251 -10.20 32.46 7.00
C LEU A 251 -9.99 32.41 5.48
N HIS A 252 -10.25 33.51 4.77
CA HIS A 252 -10.14 33.60 3.31
C HIS A 252 -10.94 32.52 2.54
N LEU A 253 -11.96 31.93 3.17
CA LEU A 253 -12.72 30.83 2.60
C LEU A 253 -13.48 31.28 1.35
N LEU A 254 -13.56 30.37 0.38
CA LEU A 254 -14.42 30.55 -0.77
C LEU A 254 -15.89 30.59 -0.32
N SER A 255 -16.61 31.63 -0.75
CA SER A 255 -18.03 31.77 -0.45
C SER A 255 -18.84 30.66 -1.08
N ALA A 256 -19.88 30.20 -0.38
CA ALA A 256 -20.74 29.13 -0.86
C ALA A 256 -22.22 29.43 -0.66
N LYS A 257 -23.04 28.74 -1.46
CA LYS A 257 -24.50 28.74 -1.35
C LYS A 257 -24.97 27.39 -0.82
N LEU A 258 -25.95 27.40 0.08
CA LEU A 258 -26.60 26.17 0.53
C LEU A 258 -27.77 25.85 -0.42
N LYS A 259 -27.78 24.65 -1.00
CA LYS A 259 -28.83 24.13 -1.87
C LYS A 259 -29.59 23.04 -1.12
N GLY A 260 -30.82 23.34 -0.70
CA GLY A 260 -31.59 22.45 0.18
C GLY A 260 -30.95 22.35 1.57
N GLU A 261 -30.95 21.15 2.16
CA GLU A 261 -30.42 20.90 3.51
C GLU A 261 -29.12 20.09 3.53
N ASN A 262 -28.67 19.57 2.38
CA ASN A 262 -27.63 18.54 2.30
C ASN A 262 -26.56 18.79 1.24
N THR A 263 -26.57 19.96 0.57
CA THR A 263 -25.64 20.28 -0.51
C THR A 263 -25.14 21.71 -0.41
N VAL A 264 -23.82 21.89 -0.55
CA VAL A 264 -23.16 23.20 -0.58
C VAL A 264 -22.49 23.39 -1.94
N CYS A 265 -22.80 24.51 -2.57
CA CYS A 265 -22.36 24.86 -3.92
C CYS A 265 -21.31 25.97 -3.87
N TYR A 266 -20.19 25.77 -4.55
CA TYR A 266 -19.09 26.72 -4.68
C TYR A 266 -18.87 27.06 -6.16
N ASP A 267 -18.47 28.29 -6.44
CA ASP A 267 -17.98 28.65 -7.78
C ASP A 267 -16.70 27.87 -8.07
N PHE A 268 -16.53 27.39 -9.31
CA PHE A 268 -15.30 26.69 -9.69
C PHE A 268 -14.15 27.70 -9.85
N LEU A 269 -13.10 27.55 -9.04
CA LEU A 269 -11.92 28.42 -9.15
C LEU A 269 -11.04 28.02 -10.34
N GLN A 270 -10.83 28.99 -11.23
CA GLN A 270 -9.84 28.89 -12.30
C GLN A 270 -8.56 29.57 -11.81
N GLY A 271 -7.54 28.79 -11.46
CA GLY A 271 -6.28 29.30 -10.92
C GLY A 271 -5.37 28.18 -10.46
N GLU A 272 -4.10 28.51 -10.21
CA GLU A 272 -3.15 27.56 -9.63
C GLU A 272 -3.29 27.51 -8.11
N ASN A 273 -3.23 26.30 -7.57
CA ASN A 273 -3.11 26.13 -6.13
C ASN A 273 -1.65 26.27 -5.66
N TYR A 274 -1.48 26.47 -4.37
CA TYR A 274 -0.18 26.69 -3.74
C TYR A 274 0.77 25.51 -3.95
N GLU A 275 0.24 24.29 -3.84
CA GLU A 275 0.99 23.04 -4.11
C GLU A 275 1.58 23.02 -5.53
N SER A 276 0.81 23.41 -6.54
CA SER A 276 1.26 23.48 -7.94
C SER A 276 2.40 24.49 -8.14
N VAL A 277 2.34 25.65 -7.47
CA VAL A 277 3.42 26.65 -7.51
C VAL A 277 4.68 26.12 -6.82
N MET A 278 4.54 25.44 -5.68
CA MET A 278 5.65 24.77 -5.00
C MET A 278 6.26 23.68 -5.88
N LEU A 279 5.45 22.87 -6.57
CA LEU A 279 5.92 21.82 -7.48
C LEU A 279 6.73 22.38 -8.66
N LYS A 280 6.32 23.53 -9.22
CA LYS A 280 7.12 24.21 -10.27
C LYS A 280 8.50 24.62 -9.76
N ALA A 281 8.59 25.14 -8.53
CA ALA A 281 9.86 25.49 -7.91
C ALA A 281 10.71 24.23 -7.60
N LEU A 282 10.07 23.18 -7.09
CA LEU A 282 10.71 21.89 -6.79
C LEU A 282 11.29 21.22 -8.05
N ASN A 283 10.55 21.18 -9.15
CA ASN A 283 11.01 20.64 -10.43
C ASN A 283 12.21 21.40 -10.99
N LYS A 284 12.30 22.71 -10.72
CA LYS A 284 13.45 23.54 -11.07
C LYS A 284 14.59 23.50 -10.04
N ARG A 285 14.39 22.80 -8.92
CA ARG A 285 15.28 22.81 -7.75
C ARG A 285 15.57 24.22 -7.22
N ASP A 286 14.59 25.11 -7.32
CA ASP A 286 14.67 26.50 -6.83
C ASP A 286 14.40 26.54 -5.33
N THR A 287 15.46 26.30 -4.54
CA THR A 287 15.38 26.23 -3.07
C THR A 287 15.07 27.59 -2.45
N GLU A 288 15.54 28.69 -3.04
CA GLU A 288 15.23 30.04 -2.58
C GLU A 288 13.73 30.33 -2.68
N ARG A 289 13.12 30.04 -3.84
CA ARG A 289 11.67 30.21 -4.01
C ARG A 289 10.87 29.30 -3.08
N LEU A 290 11.29 28.05 -2.89
CA LEU A 290 10.63 27.15 -1.93
C LEU A 290 10.66 27.69 -0.51
N PHE A 291 11.81 28.19 -0.03
CA PHE A 291 11.89 28.81 1.30
C PHE A 291 11.06 30.09 1.41
N MET A 292 11.01 30.92 0.36
CA MET A 292 10.13 32.09 0.34
C MET A 292 8.66 31.69 0.48
N LEU A 293 8.21 30.70 -0.30
CA LEU A 293 6.84 30.18 -0.22
C LEU A 293 6.55 29.58 1.18
N LEU A 294 7.46 28.80 1.76
CA LEU A 294 7.25 28.26 3.10
C LEU A 294 7.15 29.36 4.16
N HIS A 295 7.93 30.43 4.01
CA HIS A 295 7.88 31.58 4.92
C HIS A 295 6.59 32.37 4.76
N GLU A 296 6.17 32.67 3.53
CA GLU A 296 4.90 33.34 3.22
C GLU A 296 3.69 32.58 3.80
N TYR A 297 3.69 31.25 3.66
CA TYR A 297 2.65 30.40 4.26
C TYR A 297 2.69 30.41 5.79
N TYR A 298 3.88 30.29 6.40
CA TYR A 298 4.00 30.37 7.86
C TYR A 298 3.52 31.74 8.38
N THR A 299 3.85 32.83 7.69
CA THR A 299 3.37 34.18 8.01
C THR A 299 1.85 34.23 8.01
N LEU A 300 1.18 33.71 6.96
CA LEU A 300 -0.28 33.62 6.89
C LEU A 300 -0.87 32.94 8.13
N LEU A 301 -0.30 31.80 8.55
CA LEU A 301 -0.78 31.08 9.73
C LEU A 301 -0.64 31.89 11.03
N THR A 302 0.33 32.80 11.09
CA THR A 302 0.60 33.62 12.27
C THR A 302 -0.14 34.97 12.32
N GLU A 303 -0.74 35.42 11.21
CA GLU A 303 -1.34 36.77 11.10
C GLU A 303 -2.38 37.06 12.19
N ASN A 304 -3.21 36.07 12.52
CA ASN A 304 -4.27 36.19 13.53
C ASN A 304 -4.00 35.30 14.75
N ALA A 305 -2.76 34.82 14.93
CA ALA A 305 -2.42 33.92 16.00
C ALA A 305 -2.13 34.65 17.31
N GLN A 306 -2.42 33.99 18.43
CA GLN A 306 -2.27 34.53 19.78
C GLN A 306 -1.62 33.48 20.68
N VAL A 307 -0.81 33.92 21.64
CA VAL A 307 -0.23 33.03 22.66
C VAL A 307 -1.32 32.67 23.66
N MET A 308 -1.72 31.40 23.69
CA MET A 308 -2.77 30.91 24.57
C MET A 308 -2.66 29.40 24.78
N SER A 309 -3.44 28.86 25.71
CA SER A 309 -3.56 27.42 25.90
C SER A 309 -4.53 26.83 24.88
N TYR A 310 -4.11 25.75 24.21
CA TYR A 310 -5.01 24.94 23.36
C TYR A 310 -5.87 23.95 24.18
N ARG A 311 -5.79 24.00 25.52
CA ARG A 311 -6.53 23.12 26.42
C ARG A 311 -8.04 23.38 26.31
N SER A 312 -8.74 22.44 25.70
CA SER A 312 -10.21 22.43 25.70
C SER A 312 -10.75 21.01 25.56
N GLU A 313 -12.00 20.81 25.97
CA GLU A 313 -12.71 19.54 25.74
C GLU A 313 -12.80 19.23 24.24
N LEU A 314 -13.01 20.26 23.40
CA LEU A 314 -13.05 20.11 21.95
C LEU A 314 -11.71 19.67 21.38
N PHE A 315 -10.59 20.26 21.82
CA PHE A 315 -9.26 19.85 21.40
C PHE A 315 -8.97 18.39 21.79
N THR A 316 -9.25 17.99 23.04
CA THR A 316 -9.09 16.60 23.49
C THR A 316 -9.98 15.64 22.69
N LYS A 317 -11.20 16.05 22.32
CA LYS A 317 -12.08 15.26 21.45
C LYS A 317 -11.48 15.06 20.05
N ILE A 318 -10.81 16.05 19.49
CA ILE A 318 -10.27 16.03 18.12
C ILE A 318 -8.94 15.27 18.05
N PHE A 319 -8.07 15.42 19.06
CA PHE A 319 -6.68 14.93 19.01
C PHE A 319 -6.30 13.89 20.08
N GLY A 320 -7.22 13.54 20.99
CA GLY A 320 -7.06 12.41 21.93
C GLY A 320 -6.13 12.65 23.13
N GLU A 321 -5.53 13.83 23.25
CA GLU A 321 -4.51 14.10 24.27
C GLU A 321 -5.10 14.44 25.66
N LYS A 322 -4.54 13.82 26.71
CA LYS A 322 -4.70 14.21 28.12
C LYS A 322 -3.49 15.05 28.59
N GLN A 323 -3.46 16.29 28.09
CA GLN A 323 -2.74 17.49 28.54
C GLN A 323 -1.38 17.38 29.23
N SER A 324 -0.38 18.05 28.63
CA SER A 324 0.69 18.75 29.35
C SER A 324 0.71 20.23 28.93
N GLU A 325 0.94 21.12 29.90
CA GLU A 325 0.83 22.58 29.79
C GLU A 325 1.97 23.20 28.97
N PRO A 326 1.65 23.88 27.86
CA PRO A 326 2.16 25.25 27.66
C PRO A 326 1.19 26.21 26.94
N GLU A 327 1.31 27.51 27.24
CA GLU A 327 0.81 28.58 26.34
C GLU A 327 1.71 28.63 25.10
N VAL A 328 1.11 28.51 23.91
CA VAL A 328 1.82 28.51 22.63
C VAL A 328 1.06 29.38 21.63
N LEU A 329 1.72 29.73 20.53
CA LEU A 329 1.07 30.48 19.46
C LEU A 329 -0.01 29.61 18.79
N CYS A 330 -1.28 30.00 18.97
CA CYS A 330 -2.45 29.28 18.47
C CYS A 330 -3.32 30.18 17.59
N VAL A 331 -4.12 29.56 16.73
CA VAL A 331 -5.21 30.22 16.00
C VAL A 331 -6.56 29.71 16.49
N GLN A 332 -7.56 30.58 16.50
CA GLN A 332 -8.97 30.25 16.78
C GLN A 332 -9.89 31.25 16.05
N PRO A 333 -10.88 30.80 15.27
CA PRO A 333 -11.12 29.41 14.87
C PRO A 333 -9.98 28.87 13.99
N ALA A 334 -9.76 27.56 14.02
CA ALA A 334 -8.64 26.90 13.35
C ALA A 334 -9.13 26.01 12.20
N ASN A 335 -8.65 26.27 10.98
CA ASN A 335 -8.73 25.30 9.88
C ASN A 335 -7.53 24.36 9.97
N ILE A 336 -7.74 23.12 10.42
CA ILE A 336 -6.65 22.15 10.59
C ILE A 336 -6.25 21.47 9.29
N ASP A 337 -7.04 21.63 8.23
CA ASP A 337 -6.80 21.08 6.89
C ASP A 337 -6.40 22.17 5.88
N LEU A 338 -5.75 23.23 6.37
CA LEU A 338 -5.21 24.32 5.55
C LEU A 338 -3.92 23.90 4.83
N ILE A 339 -3.96 22.80 4.08
CA ILE A 339 -2.84 22.28 3.30
C ILE A 339 -2.62 23.11 2.01
N PHE A 340 -1.44 22.99 1.40
CA PHE A 340 -1.09 23.77 0.20
C PHE A 340 -2.05 23.55 -0.99
N ASP A 341 -2.62 22.35 -1.12
CA ASP A 341 -3.56 21.99 -2.20
C ASP A 341 -4.90 22.75 -2.08
N ASN A 342 -5.25 23.18 -0.86
CA ASN A 342 -6.50 23.86 -0.53
C ASN A 342 -6.41 25.39 -0.67
N ILE A 343 -5.27 25.94 -1.07
CA ILE A 343 -5.04 27.39 -1.21
C ILE A 343 -4.89 27.75 -2.68
N TYR A 344 -5.80 28.57 -3.21
CA TYR A 344 -5.80 29.01 -4.60
C TYR A 344 -5.40 30.47 -4.71
N PHE A 345 -4.50 30.77 -5.66
CA PHE A 345 -4.23 32.13 -6.08
C PHE A 345 -5.31 32.60 -7.07
N LEU A 346 -5.82 33.82 -6.88
CA LEU A 346 -6.82 34.41 -7.76
C LEU A 346 -6.22 35.16 -8.97
N ASP A 347 -4.90 35.27 -9.03
CA ASP A 347 -4.17 35.84 -10.15
C ASP A 347 -2.77 35.19 -10.32
N ASP A 348 -2.13 35.50 -11.45
CA ASP A 348 -0.81 34.97 -11.80
C ASP A 348 0.36 35.61 -11.02
N THR A 349 0.08 36.54 -10.10
CA THR A 349 1.14 37.18 -9.29
C THR A 349 1.60 36.29 -8.14
N HIS A 350 0.84 35.23 -7.82
CA HIS A 350 1.10 34.29 -6.73
C HIS A 350 1.33 34.98 -5.38
N LYS A 351 0.60 36.06 -5.11
CA LYS A 351 0.67 36.80 -3.84
C LYS A 351 -0.35 36.28 -2.84
N MET A 352 0.10 36.07 -1.60
CA MET A 352 -0.74 35.63 -0.48
C MET A 352 -1.91 36.58 -0.17
N THR A 353 -1.82 37.85 -0.53
CA THR A 353 -2.90 38.83 -0.33
C THR A 353 -4.11 38.60 -1.25
N ASN A 354 -3.96 37.78 -2.30
CA ASN A 354 -5.01 37.51 -3.28
C ASN A 354 -5.28 36.00 -3.41
N ILE A 355 -5.58 35.37 -2.28
CA ILE A 355 -5.90 33.93 -2.20
C ILE A 355 -7.36 33.67 -1.85
N ARG A 356 -7.81 32.45 -2.15
CA ARG A 356 -8.99 31.82 -1.54
C ARG A 356 -8.63 30.43 -1.04
N VAL A 357 -9.15 30.11 0.14
CA VAL A 357 -9.06 28.78 0.72
C VAL A 357 -10.31 28.01 0.31
N ILE A 358 -10.11 26.89 -0.37
CA ILE A 358 -11.17 25.91 -0.58
C ILE A 358 -11.17 24.93 0.60
N ASP A 359 -12.24 24.14 0.68
CA ASP A 359 -12.38 23.11 1.70
C ASP A 359 -12.47 23.63 3.16
N GLY A 360 -13.65 24.13 3.53
CA GLY A 360 -13.98 24.55 4.89
C GLY A 360 -14.45 23.40 5.81
N GLU A 361 -14.01 22.17 5.55
CA GLU A 361 -14.52 20.96 6.23
C GLU A 361 -14.07 20.84 7.68
N TRP A 362 -12.78 21.07 7.95
CA TRP A 362 -12.18 20.83 9.26
C TRP A 362 -11.82 22.12 9.99
N ILE A 363 -12.84 22.94 10.20
CA ILE A 363 -12.73 24.19 10.98
C ILE A 363 -13.35 24.00 12.35
N PHE A 364 -12.56 24.28 13.38
CA PHE A 364 -12.95 24.12 14.77
C PHE A 364 -12.84 25.42 15.54
N ASP A 365 -13.85 25.71 16.35
CA ASP A 365 -13.84 26.82 17.29
C ASP A 365 -13.13 26.41 18.59
N CYS A 366 -11.85 26.07 18.47
CA CYS A 366 -10.93 25.91 19.59
C CYS A 366 -9.52 26.37 19.18
N ALA A 367 -8.73 26.79 20.16
CA ALA A 367 -7.33 27.11 19.96
C ALA A 367 -6.55 25.87 19.47
N VAL A 368 -5.82 26.02 18.36
CA VAL A 368 -4.94 24.99 17.80
C VAL A 368 -3.55 25.60 17.56
N PRO A 369 -2.45 24.92 17.95
CA PRO A 369 -1.09 25.41 17.71
C PRO A 369 -0.82 25.65 16.23
N VAL A 370 -0.25 26.81 15.88
CA VAL A 370 0.18 27.13 14.51
C VAL A 370 1.18 26.08 13.99
N ASP A 371 2.11 25.68 14.85
CA ASP A 371 3.11 24.64 14.56
C ASP A 371 2.47 23.32 14.10
N LEU A 372 1.30 22.95 14.62
CA LEU A 372 0.58 21.73 14.19
C LEU A 372 0.06 21.87 12.76
N ILE A 373 -0.57 23.00 12.43
CA ILE A 373 -1.13 23.24 11.09
C ILE A 373 0.01 23.32 10.06
N PHE A 374 1.09 24.03 10.40
CA PHE A 374 2.29 24.11 9.56
C PHE A 374 2.92 22.73 9.33
N TRP A 375 3.10 21.95 10.40
CA TRP A 375 3.62 20.59 10.30
C TRP A 375 2.70 19.67 9.48
N ARG A 376 1.37 19.78 9.60
CA ARG A 376 0.42 19.00 8.79
C ARG A 376 0.58 19.31 7.29
N ALA A 377 0.65 20.58 6.91
CA ALA A 377 0.84 20.97 5.51
C ALA A 377 2.17 20.45 4.94
N LEU A 378 3.25 20.51 5.72
CA LEU A 378 4.55 19.92 5.35
C LEU A 378 4.46 18.39 5.22
N ASN A 379 3.85 17.71 6.20
CA ASN A 379 3.73 16.26 6.20
C ASN A 379 2.96 15.75 4.97
N GLU A 380 1.84 16.39 4.63
CA GLU A 380 1.07 16.05 3.42
C GLU A 380 1.88 16.30 2.14
N PHE A 381 2.57 17.43 2.03
CA PHE A 381 3.37 17.76 0.85
C PHE A 381 4.53 16.77 0.63
N TYR A 382 5.27 16.43 1.69
CA TYR A 382 6.37 15.45 1.61
C TYR A 382 5.86 14.04 1.34
N GLY A 383 4.71 13.67 1.90
CA GLY A 383 4.05 12.38 1.63
C GLY A 383 3.65 12.25 0.16
N LYS A 384 3.04 13.28 -0.42
CA LYS A 384 2.68 13.33 -1.85
C LYS A 384 3.89 13.44 -2.78
N HIS A 385 4.94 14.13 -2.35
CA HIS A 385 6.09 14.46 -3.18
C HIS A 385 7.43 14.07 -2.53
N PRO A 386 7.77 12.77 -2.47
CA PRO A 386 9.00 12.29 -1.82
C PRO A 386 10.30 12.87 -2.39
N MET A 387 10.27 13.37 -3.64
CA MET A 387 11.42 14.05 -4.26
C MET A 387 11.86 15.31 -3.51
N MET A 388 10.96 15.93 -2.73
CA MET A 388 11.27 17.07 -1.87
C MET A 388 12.40 16.76 -0.89
N GLU A 389 12.45 15.55 -0.34
CA GLU A 389 13.49 15.14 0.62
C GLU A 389 14.90 15.23 0.03
N GLY A 390 15.05 14.98 -1.27
CA GLY A 390 16.32 15.11 -1.99
C GLY A 390 16.71 16.54 -2.36
N VAL A 391 15.80 17.52 -2.21
CA VAL A 391 16.03 18.94 -2.51
C VAL A 391 16.15 19.76 -1.23
N ILE A 392 15.20 19.60 -0.31
CA ILE A 392 15.24 20.16 1.04
C ILE A 392 14.79 19.04 2.00
N PRO A 393 15.66 18.51 2.86
CA PRO A 393 15.27 17.48 3.82
C PRO A 393 14.18 17.97 4.78
N PHE A 394 13.18 17.14 5.10
CA PHE A 394 12.08 17.50 6.00
C PHE A 394 12.60 18.04 7.34
N LYS A 395 13.60 17.35 7.90
CA LYS A 395 14.27 17.71 9.16
C LYS A 395 14.84 19.13 9.14
N MET A 396 15.41 19.57 8.01
CA MET A 396 16.00 20.90 7.86
C MET A 396 14.94 22.01 7.97
N ILE A 397 13.74 21.79 7.39
CA ILE A 397 12.63 22.74 7.53
C ILE A 397 12.14 22.74 8.97
N CYS A 398 11.93 21.56 9.56
CA CYS A 398 11.50 21.44 10.95
C CYS A 398 12.44 22.21 11.90
N GLU A 399 13.75 22.01 11.79
CA GLU A 399 14.75 22.74 12.58
C GLU A 399 14.67 24.27 12.37
N LYS A 400 14.52 24.72 11.12
CA LYS A 400 14.42 26.16 10.78
C LYS A 400 13.21 26.85 11.43
N TYR A 401 12.11 26.14 11.61
CA TYR A 401 10.88 26.66 12.21
C TYR A 401 10.70 26.22 13.68
N GLY A 402 11.74 25.68 14.33
CA GLY A 402 11.69 25.32 15.75
C GLY A 402 10.78 24.13 16.06
N LEU A 403 10.60 23.23 15.09
CA LEU A 403 9.92 21.94 15.23
C LEU A 403 10.97 20.86 15.51
N ASP A 404 11.21 20.57 16.80
CA ASP A 404 12.08 19.47 17.17
C ASP A 404 11.41 18.10 16.96
N GLU A 405 12.19 17.02 17.08
CA GLU A 405 11.71 15.66 16.90
C GLU A 405 10.58 15.30 17.88
N ALA A 406 10.61 15.83 19.11
CA ALA A 406 9.57 15.58 20.11
C ALA A 406 8.24 16.22 19.69
N LYS A 407 8.26 17.46 19.19
CA LYS A 407 7.08 18.13 18.62
C LYS A 407 6.54 17.38 17.40
N CYS A 408 7.40 17.00 16.46
CA CYS A 408 6.99 16.24 15.27
C CYS A 408 6.32 14.91 15.64
N ASN A 409 6.90 14.16 16.58
CA ASN A 409 6.31 12.91 17.07
C ASN A 409 4.95 13.12 17.74
N LYS A 410 4.81 14.19 18.53
CA LYS A 410 3.53 14.57 19.15
C LYS A 410 2.47 14.92 18.11
N PHE A 411 2.82 15.74 17.11
CA PHE A 411 1.90 16.12 16.04
C PHE A 411 1.52 14.93 15.16
N GLN A 412 2.43 14.00 14.92
CA GLN A 412 2.13 12.73 14.26
C GLN A 412 1.07 11.93 15.02
N GLN A 413 1.20 11.79 16.35
CA GLN A 413 0.20 11.10 17.18
C GLN A 413 -1.16 11.79 17.14
N TRP A 414 -1.19 13.13 17.25
CA TRP A 414 -2.43 13.89 17.14
C TRP A 414 -3.08 13.75 15.76
N ASN A 415 -2.29 13.81 14.68
CA ASN A 415 -2.78 13.62 13.32
C ASN A 415 -3.34 12.21 13.09
N GLN A 416 -2.67 11.19 13.64
CA GLN A 416 -3.16 9.81 13.61
C GLN A 416 -4.49 9.67 14.34
N TYR A 417 -4.62 10.22 15.55
CA TYR A 417 -5.88 10.21 16.30
C TYR A 417 -6.98 10.96 15.54
N PHE A 418 -6.68 12.14 15.01
CA PHE A 418 -7.63 12.89 14.19
C PHE A 418 -8.13 12.05 13.01
N THR A 419 -7.22 11.44 12.26
CA THR A 419 -7.54 10.69 11.04
C THR A 419 -8.28 9.38 11.34
N LEU A 420 -7.75 8.58 12.28
CA LEU A 420 -8.23 7.21 12.54
C LEU A 420 -9.37 7.16 13.57
N ASP A 421 -9.31 7.98 14.63
CA ASP A 421 -10.27 7.94 15.72
C ASP A 421 -11.35 9.01 15.57
N TYR A 422 -11.00 10.27 15.28
CA TYR A 422 -11.99 11.34 15.16
C TYR A 422 -12.78 11.23 13.85
N VAL A 423 -12.09 11.28 12.70
CA VAL A 423 -12.68 11.15 11.36
C VAL A 423 -13.11 9.72 11.08
N GLY A 424 -12.32 8.73 11.51
CA GLY A 424 -12.62 7.31 11.31
C GLY A 424 -12.19 6.76 9.96
N ALA A 425 -11.13 7.31 9.35
CA ALA A 425 -10.62 6.87 8.06
C ALA A 425 -9.80 5.59 8.15
N GLY A 426 -9.59 4.91 7.02
CA GLY A 426 -8.81 3.68 6.93
C GLY A 426 -9.57 2.40 7.27
N GLN A 427 -10.90 2.44 7.35
CA GLN A 427 -11.73 1.25 7.61
C GLN A 427 -11.71 0.30 6.40
N ALA A 428 -11.65 0.86 5.19
CA ALA A 428 -11.58 0.08 3.95
C ALA A 428 -10.35 -0.85 3.90
N ASN A 429 -9.24 -0.46 4.54
CA ASN A 429 -8.01 -1.28 4.62
C ASN A 429 -8.24 -2.64 5.30
N GLN A 430 -9.20 -2.75 6.22
CA GLN A 430 -9.53 -4.02 6.88
C GLN A 430 -10.08 -5.07 5.89
N ASN A 431 -10.69 -4.60 4.80
CA ASN A 431 -11.29 -5.44 3.76
C ASN A 431 -10.38 -5.61 2.55
N GLN A 432 -9.17 -5.03 2.57
CA GLN A 432 -8.22 -5.11 1.48
C GLN A 432 -7.88 -6.58 1.17
N LYS A 433 -8.03 -6.95 -0.09
CA LYS A 433 -7.68 -8.25 -0.62
C LYS A 433 -6.20 -8.32 -0.96
N LYS A 434 -5.67 -9.54 -0.91
CA LYS A 434 -4.26 -9.80 -1.13
C LYS A 434 -3.82 -9.36 -2.53
N THR A 435 -2.75 -8.56 -2.57
CA THR A 435 -2.06 -8.16 -3.80
C THR A 435 -0.62 -8.67 -3.70
N ASP A 436 -0.21 -9.51 -4.64
CA ASP A 436 1.14 -10.07 -4.69
C ASP A 436 1.99 -9.29 -5.71
N LEU A 437 3.04 -8.60 -5.24
CA LEU A 437 3.98 -7.94 -6.14
C LEU A 437 4.76 -9.00 -6.94
N LEU A 438 4.79 -8.85 -8.26
CA LEU A 438 5.54 -9.70 -9.16
C LEU A 438 6.42 -8.83 -10.08
N SER A 439 7.65 -8.58 -9.64
CA SER A 439 8.61 -7.76 -10.40
C SER A 439 9.24 -8.56 -11.53
N LEU A 440 8.88 -8.24 -12.78
CA LEU A 440 9.52 -8.83 -13.96
C LEU A 440 11.03 -8.52 -14.02
N ASN A 441 11.46 -7.37 -13.47
CA ASN A 441 12.88 -7.04 -13.36
C ASN A 441 13.60 -7.97 -12.38
N GLU A 442 12.99 -8.30 -11.23
CA GLU A 442 13.57 -9.27 -10.30
C GLU A 442 13.68 -10.66 -10.92
N ILE A 443 12.64 -11.11 -11.62
CA ILE A 443 12.67 -12.37 -12.37
C ILE A 443 13.81 -12.34 -13.39
N ARG A 444 13.91 -11.26 -14.17
CA ARG A 444 14.96 -11.05 -15.17
C ARG A 444 16.36 -11.01 -14.54
N TRP A 445 16.54 -10.34 -13.42
CA TRP A 445 17.84 -10.25 -12.71
C TRP A 445 18.27 -11.60 -12.14
N LYS A 446 17.33 -12.39 -11.61
CA LYS A 446 17.60 -13.77 -11.18
C LYS A 446 17.95 -14.70 -12.34
N GLN A 447 17.59 -14.34 -13.57
CA GLN A 447 17.78 -15.17 -14.76
C GLN A 447 18.96 -14.73 -15.64
N GLN A 448 19.68 -13.64 -15.32
CA GLN A 448 20.78 -13.16 -16.16
C GLN A 448 22.16 -13.71 -15.75
N PRO A 449 22.93 -14.31 -16.69
CA PRO A 449 24.39 -14.38 -16.60
C PRO A 449 24.99 -12.97 -16.50
N GLY A 450 26.02 -12.76 -15.67
CA GLY A 450 26.64 -11.44 -15.43
C GLY A 450 26.43 -10.83 -14.04
N ARG A 451 26.22 -11.67 -13.02
CA ARG A 451 26.31 -11.25 -11.62
C ARG A 451 27.74 -10.77 -11.36
N ARG A 452 27.93 -9.59 -10.77
CA ARG A 452 29.26 -9.19 -10.25
C ARG A 452 29.65 -10.16 -9.15
N ILE A 453 30.54 -11.10 -9.46
CA ILE A 453 31.04 -12.06 -8.49
C ILE A 453 32.32 -11.50 -7.89
N LEU A 454 32.25 -11.13 -6.61
CA LEU A 454 33.44 -10.81 -5.84
C LEU A 454 34.05 -12.11 -5.32
N VAL A 455 35.23 -12.44 -5.83
CA VAL A 455 36.03 -13.59 -5.43
C VAL A 455 37.07 -13.13 -4.41
N THR A 456 37.27 -13.91 -3.37
CA THR A 456 38.28 -13.60 -2.35
C THR A 456 39.34 -14.69 -2.31
N ALA A 457 40.61 -14.31 -2.44
CA ALA A 457 41.74 -15.19 -2.20
C ALA A 457 42.36 -14.88 -0.83
N TYR A 458 42.30 -15.84 0.08
CA TYR A 458 42.99 -15.80 1.37
C TYR A 458 44.29 -16.57 1.28
N TRP A 459 45.32 -16.13 1.99
CA TRP A 459 46.60 -16.83 2.04
C TRP A 459 47.17 -16.92 3.46
N LYS A 460 48.04 -17.89 3.71
CA LYS A 460 48.78 -18.02 4.97
C LYS A 460 50.22 -18.50 4.76
N ILE A 461 51.07 -18.19 5.74
CA ILE A 461 52.51 -18.49 5.70
C ILE A 461 52.78 -19.89 6.23
N ASN A 462 52.29 -20.15 7.44
CA ASN A 462 52.48 -21.42 8.12
C ASN A 462 51.22 -22.25 8.00
N LYS A 463 51.37 -23.56 7.86
CA LYS A 463 50.22 -24.47 7.76
C LYS A 463 49.34 -24.46 9.00
N GLU A 464 49.90 -24.14 10.16
CA GLU A 464 49.21 -24.08 11.45
C GLU A 464 48.36 -22.80 11.63
N ASP A 465 48.56 -21.78 10.79
CA ASP A 465 47.79 -20.52 10.89
C ASP A 465 46.37 -20.68 10.33
N GLU A 466 45.42 -19.92 10.86
CA GLU A 466 44.07 -19.78 10.31
C GLU A 466 44.02 -18.70 9.21
N PHE A 467 43.13 -18.86 8.23
CA PHE A 467 42.88 -17.80 7.24
C PHE A 467 42.17 -16.62 7.91
N CYS A 468 42.66 -15.39 7.66
CA CYS A 468 42.12 -14.17 8.24
C CYS A 468 41.91 -13.08 7.18
N GLU A 469 41.03 -12.11 7.47
CA GLU A 469 40.70 -11.01 6.55
C GLU A 469 41.90 -10.08 6.28
N GLU A 470 42.87 -9.98 7.19
CA GLU A 470 44.10 -9.19 6.97
C GLU A 470 44.99 -9.77 5.85
N ASN A 471 44.83 -11.06 5.55
CA ASN A 471 45.56 -11.79 4.50
C ASN A 471 44.61 -12.18 3.36
N ALA A 472 43.73 -11.27 2.94
CA ALA A 472 42.77 -11.46 1.86
C ALA A 472 43.00 -10.47 0.70
N VAL A 473 42.80 -10.95 -0.52
CA VAL A 473 42.74 -10.13 -1.74
C VAL A 473 41.39 -10.35 -2.40
N TYR A 474 40.67 -9.27 -2.69
CA TYR A 474 39.36 -9.33 -3.36
C TYR A 474 39.51 -8.95 -4.83
N ARG A 475 38.80 -9.67 -5.71
CA ARG A 475 38.77 -9.39 -7.14
C ARG A 475 37.39 -9.69 -7.70
N GLU A 476 36.92 -8.84 -8.60
CA GLU A 476 35.73 -9.14 -9.38
C GLU A 476 36.11 -10.16 -10.47
N ALA A 477 35.38 -11.27 -10.56
CA ALA A 477 35.57 -12.25 -11.62
C ALA A 477 35.09 -11.67 -12.96
N GLU A 478 35.81 -11.99 -14.02
CA GLU A 478 35.42 -11.69 -15.39
C GLU A 478 34.28 -12.63 -15.80
N ASP A 479 33.16 -12.06 -16.25
CA ASP A 479 32.03 -12.80 -16.77
C ASP A 479 32.33 -13.29 -18.20
N GLN A 480 32.32 -14.62 -18.37
CA GLN A 480 32.55 -15.28 -19.65
C GLN A 480 31.23 -15.68 -20.33
N GLY A 481 30.08 -15.35 -19.74
CA GLY A 481 28.75 -15.74 -20.22
C GLY A 481 28.34 -17.16 -19.79
N ASP A 482 27.05 -17.48 -19.90
CA ASP A 482 26.50 -18.81 -19.60
C ASP A 482 26.90 -19.37 -18.22
N TYR A 483 26.90 -18.51 -17.19
CA TYR A 483 27.28 -18.85 -15.81
C TYR A 483 28.75 -19.19 -15.59
N HIS A 484 29.62 -18.91 -16.56
CA HIS A 484 31.07 -19.07 -16.47
C HIS A 484 31.76 -17.79 -16.00
N TYR A 485 32.67 -17.96 -15.05
CA TYR A 485 33.43 -16.88 -14.45
C TYR A 485 34.90 -17.23 -14.42
N ALA A 486 35.75 -16.24 -14.69
CA ALA A 486 37.18 -16.37 -14.68
C ALA A 486 37.81 -15.37 -13.71
N VAL A 487 38.80 -15.81 -12.95
CA VAL A 487 39.54 -14.94 -12.03
C VAL A 487 41.01 -15.31 -12.04
N THR A 488 41.86 -14.29 -12.04
CA THR A 488 43.32 -14.43 -11.89
C THR A 488 43.74 -13.82 -10.55
N PHE A 489 44.77 -14.33 -9.88
CA PHE A 489 45.49 -13.66 -8.79
C PHE A 489 46.99 -13.80 -9.02
N TYR A 490 47.78 -12.77 -8.74
CA TYR A 490 49.22 -12.79 -8.96
C TYR A 490 49.98 -13.18 -7.69
N LYS A 491 51.05 -13.96 -7.82
CA LYS A 491 51.86 -14.49 -6.70
C LYS A 491 52.41 -13.39 -5.78
N GLN A 492 52.69 -12.20 -6.33
CA GLN A 492 53.15 -11.04 -5.57
C GLN A 492 52.08 -10.53 -4.58
N GLU A 493 50.80 -10.56 -4.98
CA GLU A 493 49.66 -10.12 -4.16
C GLU A 493 49.41 -11.09 -3.00
N LEU A 494 49.71 -12.36 -3.25
CA LEU A 494 49.64 -13.44 -2.26
C LEU A 494 50.93 -13.55 -1.43
N LYS A 495 51.86 -12.58 -1.54
CA LYS A 495 53.16 -12.51 -0.84
C LYS A 495 54.02 -13.79 -0.94
N GLY A 496 53.92 -14.55 -2.04
CA GLY A 496 54.75 -15.73 -2.31
C GLY A 496 54.54 -16.91 -1.36
N ARG A 497 53.28 -17.22 -1.01
CA ARG A 497 52.90 -18.08 0.12
C ARG A 497 52.51 -19.50 -0.28
N ALA A 498 52.44 -20.39 0.71
CA ALA A 498 52.35 -21.84 0.53
C ALA A 498 50.91 -22.39 0.42
N GLU A 499 49.91 -21.77 1.04
CA GLU A 499 48.51 -22.23 0.99
C GLU A 499 47.55 -21.08 0.68
N VAL A 500 46.64 -21.31 -0.27
CA VAL A 500 45.65 -20.33 -0.73
C VAL A 500 44.25 -20.92 -0.65
N ARG A 501 43.29 -20.15 -0.11
CA ARG A 501 41.87 -20.46 -0.15
C ARG A 501 41.16 -19.48 -1.07
N LEU A 502 40.38 -19.98 -2.00
CA LEU A 502 39.58 -19.21 -2.94
C LEU A 502 38.10 -19.33 -2.60
N ASP A 503 37.48 -18.23 -2.21
CA ASP A 503 36.05 -18.15 -1.98
C ASP A 503 35.38 -17.67 -3.27
N VAL A 504 34.70 -18.58 -3.97
CA VAL A 504 34.15 -18.35 -5.33
C VAL A 504 32.89 -17.48 -5.31
N GLN A 505 32.17 -17.45 -4.18
CA GLN A 505 31.06 -16.53 -3.92
C GLN A 505 30.73 -16.49 -2.41
N LYS A 506 30.41 -15.31 -1.88
CA LYS A 506 29.93 -15.16 -0.49
C LYS A 506 28.41 -15.08 -0.41
N GLY A 507 27.83 -15.73 0.60
CA GLY A 507 26.47 -15.46 1.07
C GLY A 507 25.31 -16.08 0.28
N THR A 508 25.58 -16.93 -0.72
CA THR A 508 24.54 -17.65 -1.47
C THR A 508 24.88 -19.12 -1.65
N PHE A 509 23.83 -19.96 -1.65
CA PHE A 509 23.98 -21.39 -1.92
C PHE A 509 24.13 -21.64 -3.41
N CYS A 510 25.16 -22.39 -3.76
CA CYS A 510 25.53 -22.60 -5.16
C CYS A 510 26.09 -24.00 -5.38
N LYS A 511 26.08 -24.44 -6.63
CA LYS A 511 26.93 -25.52 -7.11
C LYS A 511 27.99 -24.93 -8.03
N CYS A 512 29.23 -25.36 -7.82
CA CYS A 512 30.37 -24.88 -8.58
C CYS A 512 31.08 -26.07 -9.23
N ARG A 513 31.47 -25.90 -10.48
CA ARG A 513 32.36 -26.80 -11.21
C ARG A 513 33.55 -26.01 -11.71
N ILE A 514 34.75 -26.54 -11.48
CA ILE A 514 35.97 -25.97 -12.05
C ILE A 514 36.09 -26.44 -13.50
N ILE A 515 36.29 -25.49 -14.42
CA ILE A 515 36.41 -25.74 -15.86
C ILE A 515 37.86 -25.86 -16.26
N SER A 516 38.65 -24.85 -15.89
CA SER A 516 40.05 -24.78 -16.27
C SER A 516 40.87 -24.05 -15.20
N THR A 517 42.15 -24.39 -15.09
CA THR A 517 43.08 -23.75 -14.17
C THR A 517 44.45 -23.55 -14.82
N LYS A 518 45.19 -22.54 -14.36
CA LYS A 518 46.60 -22.30 -14.73
C LYS A 518 47.38 -21.86 -13.49
N GLY A 519 48.61 -22.34 -13.35
CA GLY A 519 49.49 -22.06 -12.20
C GLY A 519 49.10 -22.79 -10.91
N ILE A 520 48.24 -23.81 -11.01
CA ILE A 520 47.68 -24.56 -9.88
C ILE A 520 48.03 -26.05 -10.05
N LYS A 521 48.64 -26.65 -9.03
CA LYS A 521 48.94 -28.08 -8.94
C LYS A 521 47.74 -28.91 -8.48
N GLY A 522 46.90 -28.35 -7.62
CA GLY A 522 45.69 -29.00 -7.11
C GLY A 522 44.66 -27.98 -6.63
N ILE A 523 43.38 -28.27 -6.88
CA ILE A 523 42.25 -27.44 -6.41
C ILE A 523 41.18 -28.35 -5.80
N PHE A 524 40.81 -28.09 -4.55
CA PHE A 524 39.96 -28.98 -3.76
C PHE A 524 38.85 -28.19 -3.06
N PRO A 525 37.56 -28.45 -3.33
CA PRO A 525 36.49 -27.74 -2.66
C PRO A 525 36.42 -28.14 -1.17
N GLN A 526 36.18 -27.14 -0.32
CA GLN A 526 36.02 -27.22 1.12
C GLN A 526 34.57 -26.92 1.50
N ASN A 527 34.10 -27.41 2.65
CA ASN A 527 32.70 -27.20 3.10
C ASN A 527 31.63 -27.70 2.10
N VAL A 528 31.95 -28.75 1.32
CA VAL A 528 31.04 -29.32 0.33
C VAL A 528 29.96 -30.16 1.03
N TYR A 529 28.70 -29.85 0.74
CA TYR A 529 27.57 -30.66 1.21
C TYR A 529 27.50 -32.01 0.50
N LYS A 530 27.57 -32.00 -0.84
CA LYS A 530 27.65 -33.21 -1.67
C LYS A 530 28.40 -32.94 -2.98
N ARG A 531 28.93 -34.00 -3.59
CA ARG A 531 29.42 -33.97 -4.97
C ARG A 531 28.54 -34.82 -5.86
N GLU A 532 28.21 -34.31 -7.04
CA GLU A 532 27.42 -35.01 -8.05
C GLU A 532 28.04 -34.74 -9.42
N GLY A 533 28.65 -35.76 -10.01
CA GLY A 533 29.51 -35.60 -11.18
C GLY A 533 30.66 -34.61 -10.91
N GLU A 534 30.79 -33.61 -11.77
CA GLU A 534 31.83 -32.58 -11.69
C GLU A 534 31.45 -31.38 -10.79
N PHE A 535 30.22 -31.34 -10.27
CA PHE A 535 29.74 -30.25 -9.42
C PHE A 535 29.97 -30.54 -7.93
N ALA A 536 30.51 -29.54 -7.24
CA ALA A 536 30.51 -29.45 -5.79
C ALA A 536 29.35 -28.55 -5.33
N TYR A 537 28.50 -29.07 -4.44
CA TYR A 537 27.35 -28.34 -3.90
C TYR A 537 27.72 -27.68 -2.57
N PHE A 538 27.57 -26.37 -2.49
CA PHE A 538 27.82 -25.56 -1.31
C PHE A 538 26.48 -25.04 -0.77
N LEU A 539 25.96 -25.72 0.26
CA LEU A 539 24.76 -25.32 0.99
C LEU A 539 25.12 -24.59 2.30
N SER A 540 26.23 -23.86 2.26
CA SER A 540 26.68 -22.91 3.29
C SER A 540 26.99 -21.57 2.62
N THR A 541 27.19 -20.52 3.41
CA THR A 541 27.56 -19.19 2.90
C THR A 541 29.03 -19.07 2.50
N ASP A 542 29.82 -20.12 2.75
CA ASP A 542 31.29 -20.11 2.71
C ASP A 542 31.78 -21.08 1.62
N SER A 543 31.38 -20.80 0.37
CA SER A 543 31.77 -21.60 -0.78
C SER A 543 33.25 -21.39 -1.09
N SER A 544 34.08 -22.39 -0.81
CA SER A 544 35.54 -22.23 -0.84
C SER A 544 36.27 -23.41 -1.46
N TYR A 545 37.40 -23.12 -2.09
CA TYR A 545 38.34 -24.07 -2.67
C TYR A 545 39.73 -23.86 -2.08
N MET A 546 40.40 -24.95 -1.72
CA MET A 546 41.81 -24.95 -1.37
C MET A 546 42.64 -25.10 -2.63
N ILE A 547 43.65 -24.25 -2.77
CA ILE A 547 44.53 -24.19 -3.93
C ILE A 547 45.95 -24.54 -3.48
N GLU A 548 46.49 -25.58 -4.10
CA GLU A 548 47.92 -25.89 -4.10
C GLU A 548 48.55 -25.21 -5.33
N MET A 549 49.31 -24.14 -5.08
CA MET A 549 49.99 -23.39 -6.15
C MET A 549 51.16 -24.19 -6.72
N ASP A 550 51.44 -23.99 -8.01
CA ASP A 550 52.70 -24.44 -8.61
C ASP A 550 53.86 -23.53 -8.15
N GLU A 551 55.01 -24.10 -7.79
CA GLU A 551 56.13 -23.35 -7.18
C GLU A 551 56.69 -22.29 -8.14
N ASP A 552 56.68 -22.58 -9.44
CA ASP A 552 57.22 -21.73 -10.50
C ASP A 552 56.18 -20.79 -11.12
N ALA A 553 54.90 -20.84 -10.71
CA ALA A 553 53.85 -20.01 -11.29
C ALA A 553 53.87 -18.57 -10.74
N ASP A 554 53.80 -17.59 -11.64
CA ASP A 554 53.68 -16.17 -11.27
C ASP A 554 52.22 -15.73 -11.04
N GLU A 555 51.24 -16.52 -11.47
CA GLU A 555 49.81 -16.27 -11.35
C GLU A 555 49.03 -17.56 -11.12
N ILE A 556 47.87 -17.46 -10.48
CA ILE A 556 46.84 -18.49 -10.46
C ILE A 556 45.63 -17.99 -11.22
N TYR A 557 45.12 -18.80 -12.15
CA TYR A 557 43.89 -18.55 -12.89
C TYR A 557 42.93 -19.70 -12.64
N VAL A 558 41.66 -19.36 -12.40
CA VAL A 558 40.57 -20.32 -12.22
C VAL A 558 39.39 -19.87 -13.04
N GLU A 559 38.93 -20.75 -13.91
CA GLU A 559 37.65 -20.64 -14.61
C GLU A 559 36.68 -21.66 -14.04
N TYR A 560 35.47 -21.22 -13.74
CA TYR A 560 34.47 -22.05 -13.09
C TYR A 560 33.05 -21.68 -13.51
N GLU A 561 32.18 -22.69 -13.50
CA GLU A 561 30.75 -22.54 -13.70
C GLU A 561 30.07 -22.45 -12.33
N LEU A 562 29.20 -21.45 -12.15
CA LEU A 562 28.50 -21.21 -10.89
C LEU A 562 26.99 -21.12 -11.10
N ILE A 563 26.25 -22.05 -10.48
CA ILE A 563 24.79 -22.12 -10.61
C ILE A 563 24.14 -22.05 -9.23
N ASP A 564 23.10 -21.23 -9.09
CA ASP A 564 22.32 -21.12 -7.85
C ASP A 564 21.53 -22.41 -7.56
N CYS A 565 21.48 -22.81 -6.28
CA CYS A 565 20.87 -24.08 -5.83
C CYS A 565 19.52 -23.91 -5.13
N GLU A 566 18.62 -23.01 -5.60
CA GLU A 566 17.37 -22.69 -4.89
C GLU A 566 16.50 -23.94 -4.57
N HIS A 567 16.38 -24.89 -5.49
CA HIS A 567 15.52 -26.07 -5.30
C HIS A 567 16.12 -27.05 -4.29
N GLU A 568 17.42 -27.33 -4.39
CA GLU A 568 18.15 -28.21 -3.48
C GLU A 568 18.28 -27.58 -2.08
N THR A 569 18.46 -26.26 -2.00
CA THR A 569 18.40 -25.50 -0.74
C THR A 569 17.08 -25.71 -0.03
N ARG A 570 15.94 -25.64 -0.75
CA ARG A 570 14.62 -25.83 -0.14
C ARG A 570 14.52 -27.21 0.50
N ASN A 571 14.95 -28.26 -0.19
CA ASN A 571 14.94 -29.63 0.33
C ASN A 571 15.90 -29.80 1.53
N TYR A 572 17.08 -29.19 1.46
CA TYR A 572 18.04 -29.18 2.56
C TYR A 572 17.48 -28.47 3.81
N LEU A 573 16.89 -27.29 3.67
CA LEU A 573 16.28 -26.54 4.77
C LEU A 573 15.08 -27.28 5.38
N ILE A 574 14.25 -27.93 4.55
CA ILE A 574 13.16 -28.80 5.03
C ILE A 574 13.72 -29.95 5.88
N ASN A 575 14.78 -30.62 5.43
CA ASN A 575 15.40 -31.70 6.19
C ASN A 575 16.03 -31.19 7.50
N GLN A 576 16.70 -30.04 7.50
CA GLN A 576 17.24 -29.42 8.72
C GLN A 576 16.13 -29.05 9.72
N LEU A 577 15.04 -28.44 9.24
CA LEU A 577 13.85 -28.14 10.05
C LEU A 577 13.24 -29.41 10.64
N GLN A 578 13.15 -30.50 9.88
CA GLN A 578 12.65 -31.78 10.39
C GLN A 578 13.57 -32.36 11.47
N THR A 579 14.90 -32.33 11.30
CA THR A 579 15.85 -32.78 12.32
C THR A 579 15.71 -31.98 13.61
N VAL A 580 15.69 -30.64 13.51
CA VAL A 580 15.52 -29.76 14.67
C VAL A 580 14.16 -29.97 15.35
N THR A 581 13.11 -30.24 14.57
CA THR A 581 11.77 -30.54 15.12
C THR A 581 11.79 -31.86 15.89
N ASN A 582 12.44 -32.89 15.35
CA ASN A 582 12.56 -34.20 15.99
C ASN A 582 13.43 -34.15 17.27
N GLU A 583 14.52 -33.37 17.27
CA GLU A 583 15.34 -33.14 18.45
C GLU A 583 14.57 -32.39 19.54
N ASN A 584 13.84 -31.33 19.18
CA ASN A 584 12.98 -30.62 20.11
C ASN A 584 11.87 -31.51 20.70
N GLN A 585 11.32 -32.43 19.91
CA GLN A 585 10.35 -33.40 20.40
C GLN A 585 10.99 -34.35 21.43
N ARG A 586 12.18 -34.89 21.16
CA ARG A 586 12.92 -35.73 22.12
C ARG A 586 13.23 -34.99 23.42
N VAL A 587 13.66 -33.73 23.33
CA VAL A 587 13.93 -32.89 24.51
C VAL A 587 12.66 -32.67 25.33
N ARG A 588 11.51 -32.43 24.69
CA ARG A 588 10.22 -32.30 25.38
C ARG A 588 9.82 -33.59 26.11
N GLU A 589 9.95 -34.74 25.45
CA GLU A 589 9.66 -36.04 26.05
C GLU A 589 10.56 -36.33 27.26
N GLU A 590 11.85 -35.98 27.19
CA GLU A 590 12.80 -36.09 28.30
C GLU A 590 12.44 -35.13 29.46
N CYS A 591 12.07 -33.88 29.16
CA CYS A 591 11.59 -32.91 30.16
C CYS A 591 10.31 -33.38 30.86
N ASP A 592 9.36 -33.95 30.13
CA ASP A 592 8.13 -34.47 30.72
C ASP A 592 8.39 -35.71 31.58
N ARG A 593 9.34 -36.57 31.19
CA ARG A 593 9.81 -37.69 32.02
C ARG A 593 10.41 -37.18 33.34
N LEU A 594 11.31 -36.20 33.28
CA LEU A 594 11.93 -35.60 34.47
C LEU A 594 10.91 -34.85 35.36
N ARG A 595 9.88 -34.21 34.78
CA ARG A 595 8.78 -33.61 35.53
C ARG A 595 7.96 -34.64 36.29
N ASN A 596 7.68 -35.79 35.66
CA ASN A 596 6.97 -36.89 36.32
C ASN A 596 7.79 -37.47 37.47
N GLU A 597 9.10 -37.68 37.28
CA GLU A 597 10.00 -38.12 38.35
C GLU A 597 10.05 -37.12 39.51
N LEU A 598 10.12 -35.81 39.21
CA LEU A 598 10.09 -34.74 40.21
C LEU A 598 8.76 -34.73 40.98
N SER A 599 7.63 -34.93 40.29
CA SER A 599 6.30 -35.04 40.91
C SER A 599 6.22 -36.23 41.86
N MET A 600 6.73 -37.40 41.45
CA MET A 600 6.79 -38.59 42.31
C MET A 600 7.67 -38.35 43.53
N HIS A 601 8.82 -37.70 43.37
CA HIS A 601 9.71 -37.37 44.48
C HIS A 601 9.04 -36.43 45.49
N ASN A 602 8.35 -35.39 45.01
CA ASN A 602 7.59 -34.47 45.87
C ASN A 602 6.46 -35.17 46.63
N GLN A 603 5.80 -36.14 46.00
CA GLN A 603 4.75 -36.94 46.61
C GLN A 603 5.32 -37.85 47.71
N MET A 604 6.46 -38.51 47.45
CA MET A 604 7.18 -39.29 48.46
C MET A 604 7.63 -38.43 49.65
N GLU A 605 8.10 -37.20 49.42
CA GLU A 605 8.43 -36.30 50.53
C GLU A 605 7.19 -35.91 51.37
N GLN A 606 6.03 -35.70 50.74
CA GLN A 606 4.80 -35.43 51.46
C GLN A 606 4.38 -36.64 52.31
N GLU A 607 4.44 -37.85 51.75
CA GLU A 607 4.16 -39.08 52.48
C GLU A 607 5.13 -39.29 53.66
N ASP A 608 6.44 -39.03 53.47
CA ASP A 608 7.41 -39.11 54.55
C ASP A 608 7.14 -38.08 55.67
N ARG A 609 6.77 -36.85 55.30
CA ARG A 609 6.32 -35.83 56.27
C ARG A 609 5.08 -36.26 57.05
N GLU A 610 4.11 -36.91 56.39
CA GLU A 610 2.94 -37.48 57.07
C GLU A 610 3.31 -38.66 57.99
N TRP A 611 4.22 -39.53 57.56
CA TRP A 611 4.72 -40.64 58.37
C TRP A 611 5.49 -40.15 59.60
N GLN A 612 6.34 -39.14 59.45
CA GLN A 612 7.02 -38.44 60.55
C GLN A 612 6.01 -37.89 61.55
N LYS A 613 4.93 -37.26 61.05
CA LYS A 613 3.85 -36.74 61.90
C LYS A 613 3.13 -37.87 62.64
N LYS A 614 2.69 -38.93 61.95
CA LYS A 614 2.06 -40.12 62.57
C LYS A 614 2.97 -40.79 63.60
N LEU A 615 4.27 -40.87 63.32
CA LEU A 615 5.27 -41.41 64.25
C LEU A 615 5.39 -40.55 65.51
N SER A 616 5.38 -39.22 65.37
CA SER A 616 5.40 -38.28 66.50
C SER A 616 4.14 -38.41 67.37
N GLU A 617 2.96 -38.53 66.75
CA GLU A 617 1.68 -38.75 67.42
C GLU A 617 1.67 -40.09 68.16
N SER A 618 2.14 -41.17 67.53
CA SER A 618 2.28 -42.49 68.15
C SER A 618 3.21 -42.47 69.37
N LYS A 619 4.37 -41.80 69.27
CA LYS A 619 5.31 -41.60 70.39
C LYS A 619 4.70 -40.80 71.55
N SER A 620 3.77 -39.88 71.26
CA SER A 620 3.04 -39.09 72.25
C SER A 620 1.85 -39.84 72.87
N SER A 621 1.44 -40.98 72.31
CA SER A 621 0.28 -41.74 72.81
C SER A 621 0.54 -42.32 74.20
N ARG A 622 -0.53 -42.39 75.02
CA ARG A 622 -0.48 -42.94 76.38
C ARG A 622 0.06 -44.37 76.42
N GLY A 623 -0.18 -45.17 75.37
CA GLY A 623 0.35 -46.53 75.25
C GLY A 623 1.87 -46.57 75.11
N TYR A 624 2.45 -45.73 74.25
CA TYR A 624 3.91 -45.67 74.06
C TYR A 624 4.63 -45.12 75.30
N GLN A 625 4.07 -44.08 75.93
CA GLN A 625 4.59 -43.55 77.20
C GLN A 625 4.48 -44.58 78.35
N GLY A 626 3.43 -45.40 78.37
CA GLY A 626 3.28 -46.52 79.28
C GLY A 626 4.36 -47.60 79.10
N ILE A 627 4.65 -47.98 77.85
CA ILE A 627 5.72 -48.94 77.52
C ILE A 627 7.11 -48.38 77.87
N GLN A 628 7.36 -47.09 77.66
CA GLN A 628 8.63 -46.44 78.06
C GLN A 628 8.79 -46.36 79.59
N LYS A 629 7.70 -46.12 80.33
CA LYS A 629 7.71 -46.22 81.80
C LYS A 629 7.99 -47.66 82.26
N LEU A 630 7.38 -48.67 81.64
CA LEU A 630 7.64 -50.08 81.93
C LEU A 630 9.09 -50.46 81.62
N LYS A 631 9.66 -50.02 80.49
CA LYS A 631 11.09 -50.23 80.18
C LYS A 631 12.03 -49.59 81.20
N LYS A 632 11.70 -48.41 81.73
CA LYS A 632 12.46 -47.77 82.83
C LYS A 632 12.30 -48.51 84.16
N LEU A 633 11.14 -49.11 84.42
CA LEU A 633 10.89 -49.96 85.60
C LEU A 633 11.60 -51.31 85.53
N VAL A 634 11.80 -51.88 84.34
CA VAL A 634 12.55 -53.15 84.13
C VAL A 634 14.07 -52.92 84.15
N LYS A 635 14.54 -51.68 83.99
CA LYS A 635 15.96 -51.28 84.06
C LYS A 635 16.41 -50.82 85.46
N LYS A 636 15.49 -50.70 86.40
CA LYS A 636 15.73 -50.44 87.83
C LYS A 636 15.49 -51.72 88.59
#